data_AF-A0A9W8TRI7-F1
#
_entry.id   AF-A0A9W8TRI7-F1
#
_cell.length_a   1.000
_cell.length_b   1.000
_cell.length_c   1.000
_cell.angle_alpha   90.00
_cell.angle_beta   90.00
_cell.angle_gamma   90.00
#
_symmetry.space_group_name_H-M   'P 1'
#
loop_
_entity.id
_entity.type
_entity.pdbx_description
1 polymer ?
#
loop_
_entity_poly.entity_id
_entity_poly.type
_entity_poly.pdbx_seq_one_letter_code
_entity_poly.pdbx_strand_id
1 'polypeptide(L)'
;MSHSYDVGTRAWQPDATEGWVASEVVDKSIDGDKVKLTFKLENGDTKQLVVSVDALQNGSDPSLPPLMNPSMLEASDDLTNLSYLNEPAVLQAIRLRYAQKEIYTYSGIVLIATNPFARVDSLYVPGMVQVYAGKQRETQAPHLFAIAEEAFIKMIKDGRNQTVVVSGESGAGKTVSAKYIMRYFATRESPDNPGGRSKKGAEAMSETEEQILATNPIMEAFGNAKTTRNDNSSRFGKYIEIMFDDKTNIIGARIRTYLLERSRLVFQPLKERNYHIFYQLLAGATDKERQDWGLLPAEQFDYLNQGNAPVIDGVDDKAEFLATKSSLKTIGVDETQQTGIFNLLAGLLHLGNVKITASRNDSVLAPTEPSLQRACAILGIDATDFAKWIVKKQLVTRGEKIVSNLTQQQALVVRDSVAKYIYSSLFDWLVEIINKSLAADEVLSRVNSFIGVLDIYGFEHFAKNSFEQFCINYANEKLQQQFNSHVFRLEQEEYVREQIDWTFIEFSDNQPCIDLIEGKLGILALLDEESRLPMGTDDQFVTKLHHNFSGDKNKFYKKPRFGKSAFTVCHYAIDVTYESEGFIEKNRDTVPDEHMAVLRASTNKFLSQVLTAASAVREKDAASSSSAVARPAAGRKIGVAVNRKPTLGGIFRSSLIELMTTIGNTNVHYIRCIKPNEAKESWKFEGPMVLSQLRACGVLETIRISCAGYPGRWTYEEFALRYYLLIPSSRWQTEIRQLVTEILAQALGSLTGTGSDNYQLGLTKIFFRAGMLAHLENLRQSRMSEAAIMIQKNLKAKYYRRKYLEARESVIALQTLARAYATRVKAQELRTVKAATTIQRVWRGQKERKAFLRIRSNVILAQAAAKGYLRRKQIMETRVGNAVILIQRVWRARRQLRAFRSYRKKVVLVQSLWRAKQARKGYKTMREEARDLKQISYKLENKVVELTQSLGTMKSQNKSLVNQVENYESQIKSWKSRHNALETRTKELQAEANQAGIAVAKLQAMEEEMKKLQQNFDDSTMNVKRMQEEERELKESLRTANDELERIRTETTHHLNEKTTLREQLTQMAEELELARRSGPINGELVNGNGAPSLPNGLINLVSSKKPKRRSAGAEPSMMDRFSAAYNPRPVSMAITNSRPGAGFVPGVDTIEMELETTFNGR
;
A
#
# COMPACT_ATOMS: atom_id res chain seq x y z
N MET A 1 14.96 30.49 15.65
CA MET A 1 14.61 29.06 15.64
C MET A 1 13.21 28.92 15.04
N SER A 2 12.85 27.76 14.49
CA SER A 2 11.55 27.57 13.82
C SER A 2 10.41 27.37 14.82
N HIS A 3 9.19 27.76 14.46
CA HIS A 3 8.01 27.57 15.32
C HIS A 3 7.73 26.08 15.49
N SER A 4 7.85 25.58 16.71
CA SER A 4 7.80 24.15 17.05
C SER A 4 6.37 23.57 17.07
N TYR A 5 5.35 24.43 17.14
CA TYR A 5 3.93 24.07 17.07
C TYR A 5 3.23 25.03 16.10
N ASP A 6 3.06 24.64 14.85
CA ASP A 6 2.24 25.31 13.83
C ASP A 6 1.05 24.42 13.45
N VAL A 7 0.09 24.94 12.68
CA VAL A 7 -1.07 24.15 12.23
C VAL A 7 -0.60 22.98 11.36
N GLY A 8 -1.01 21.76 11.71
CA GLY A 8 -0.52 20.50 11.15
C GLY A 8 0.63 19.84 11.92
N THR A 9 1.18 20.47 12.98
CA THR A 9 2.14 19.81 13.87
C THR A 9 1.46 18.73 14.72
N ARG A 10 2.05 17.52 14.77
CA ARG A 10 1.60 16.40 15.61
C ARG A 10 2.32 16.36 16.96
N ALA A 11 1.57 16.17 18.04
CA ALA A 11 2.05 16.13 19.43
C ALA A 11 1.28 15.10 20.28
N TRP A 12 1.92 14.62 21.35
CA TRP A 12 1.40 13.60 22.25
C TRP A 12 0.60 14.19 23.42
N GLN A 13 -0.60 13.67 23.66
CA GLN A 13 -1.41 14.01 24.83
C GLN A 13 -1.46 12.82 25.79
N PRO A 14 -1.35 13.04 27.12
CA PRO A 14 -1.49 11.96 28.08
C PRO A 14 -2.94 11.46 28.13
N ASP A 15 -3.10 10.14 28.19
CA ASP A 15 -4.40 9.46 28.25
C ASP A 15 -4.43 8.40 29.37
N ALA A 16 -5.61 8.14 29.94
CA ALA A 16 -5.78 7.20 31.06
C ALA A 16 -5.84 5.73 30.64
N THR A 17 -6.16 5.44 29.38
CA THR A 17 -6.34 4.07 28.84
C THR A 17 -5.17 3.64 27.96
N GLU A 18 -4.74 4.50 27.04
CA GLU A 18 -3.64 4.27 26.11
C GLU A 18 -2.28 4.75 26.65
N GLY A 19 -2.29 5.48 27.77
CA GLY A 19 -1.11 6.15 28.35
C GLY A 19 -0.78 7.45 27.63
N TRP A 20 -0.70 7.39 26.30
CA TRP A 20 -0.54 8.54 25.42
C TRP A 20 -1.32 8.35 24.12
N VAL A 21 -1.94 9.43 23.63
CA VAL A 21 -2.71 9.47 22.38
C VAL A 21 -2.15 10.55 21.44
N ALA A 22 -2.18 10.29 20.13
CA ALA A 22 -1.74 11.26 19.14
C ALA A 22 -2.72 12.44 19.04
N SER A 23 -2.19 13.62 18.73
CA SER A 23 -2.97 14.83 18.46
C SER A 23 -2.31 15.72 17.41
N GLU A 24 -3.09 16.58 16.77
CA GLU A 24 -2.65 17.51 15.74
C GLU A 24 -3.11 18.93 16.08
N VAL A 25 -2.24 19.93 15.93
CA VAL A 25 -2.60 21.35 16.06
C VAL A 25 -3.50 21.75 14.88
N VAL A 26 -4.78 22.00 15.14
CA VAL A 26 -5.76 22.40 14.11
C VAL A 26 -6.00 23.92 14.07
N ASP A 27 -5.68 24.63 15.14
CA ASP A 27 -5.77 26.09 15.23
C ASP A 27 -4.72 26.66 16.20
N LYS A 28 -4.27 27.88 15.90
CA LYS A 28 -3.21 28.63 16.60
C LYS A 28 -3.52 30.13 16.54
N SER A 29 -4.04 30.67 17.64
CA SER A 29 -4.31 32.11 17.78
C SER A 29 -3.35 32.76 18.78
N ILE A 30 -2.76 33.90 18.43
CA ILE A 30 -1.85 34.67 19.29
C ILE A 30 -2.57 35.93 19.77
N ASP A 31 -2.61 36.14 21.08
CA ASP A 31 -3.25 37.27 21.76
C ASP A 31 -2.26 37.88 22.78
N GLY A 32 -1.53 38.91 22.34
CA GLY A 32 -0.41 39.47 23.10
C GLY A 32 0.66 38.42 23.42
N ASP A 33 1.05 38.34 24.69
CA ASP A 33 2.01 37.35 25.20
C ASP A 33 1.45 35.91 25.27
N LYS A 34 0.18 35.67 24.92
CA LYS A 34 -0.45 34.35 25.03
C LYS A 34 -0.65 33.71 23.65
N VAL A 35 -0.16 32.49 23.49
CA VAL A 35 -0.47 31.61 22.37
C VAL A 35 -1.51 30.59 22.83
N LYS A 36 -2.65 30.57 22.17
CA LYS A 36 -3.65 29.51 22.32
C LYS A 36 -3.49 28.51 21.17
N LEU A 37 -3.28 27.25 21.53
CA LEU A 37 -3.24 26.11 20.62
C LEU A 37 -4.50 25.26 20.82
N THR A 38 -5.16 24.90 19.72
CA THR A 38 -6.24 23.91 19.73
C THR A 38 -5.72 22.62 19.10
N PHE A 39 -5.63 21.56 19.91
CA PHE A 39 -5.28 20.22 19.46
C PHE A 39 -6.55 19.41 19.18
N LYS A 40 -6.58 18.67 18.09
CA LYS A 40 -7.54 17.58 17.84
C LYS A 40 -6.85 16.26 18.14
N LEU A 41 -7.46 15.41 18.96
CA LEU A 41 -6.93 14.10 19.34
C LEU A 41 -7.45 13.02 18.38
N GLU A 42 -6.70 11.93 18.26
CA GLU A 42 -7.06 10.79 17.39
C GLU A 42 -8.33 10.06 17.85
N ASN A 43 -8.67 10.12 19.14
CA ASN A 43 -9.94 9.63 19.69
C ASN A 43 -11.17 10.48 19.30
N GLY A 44 -10.97 11.65 18.66
CA GLY A 44 -12.01 12.58 18.24
C GLY A 44 -12.18 13.81 19.12
N ASP A 45 -11.61 13.84 20.33
CA ASP A 45 -11.71 14.99 21.24
C ASP A 45 -10.92 16.21 20.76
N THR A 46 -11.22 17.38 21.33
CA THR A 46 -10.40 18.59 21.16
C THR A 46 -9.95 19.15 22.50
N LYS A 47 -8.65 19.45 22.61
CA LYS A 47 -8.00 19.93 23.84
C LYS A 47 -7.33 21.27 23.56
N GLN A 48 -7.66 22.29 24.34
CA GLN A 48 -7.12 23.64 24.19
C GLN A 48 -6.03 23.88 25.23
N LEU A 49 -4.89 24.43 24.80
CA LEU A 49 -3.78 24.83 25.64
C LEU A 49 -3.55 26.34 25.48
N VAL A 50 -3.24 27.03 26.58
CA VAL A 50 -2.82 28.44 26.55
C VAL A 50 -1.46 28.53 27.24
N VAL A 51 -0.46 28.97 26.49
CA VAL A 51 0.96 29.07 26.89
C VAL A 51 1.48 30.46 26.54
N SER A 52 2.61 30.87 27.12
CA SER A 52 3.23 32.14 26.74
C SER A 52 3.96 32.03 25.40
N VAL A 53 4.14 33.17 24.71
CA VAL A 53 5.00 33.26 23.52
C VAL A 53 6.43 32.83 23.82
N ASP A 54 6.93 33.14 25.02
CA ASP A 54 8.28 32.78 25.49
C ASP A 54 8.44 31.26 25.73
N ALA A 55 7.45 30.61 26.38
CA ALA A 55 7.40 29.15 26.50
C ALA A 55 7.41 28.46 25.14
N LEU A 56 6.68 29.02 24.16
CA LEU A 56 6.63 28.49 22.78
C LEU A 56 7.97 28.67 22.02
N GLN A 57 8.78 29.67 22.37
CA GLN A 57 10.11 29.89 21.78
C GLN A 57 11.19 29.03 22.42
N ASN A 58 11.16 28.87 23.74
CA ASN A 58 12.09 28.01 24.49
C ASN A 58 11.83 26.52 24.22
N GLY A 59 10.58 26.13 23.95
CA GLY A 59 10.20 24.80 23.44
C GLY A 59 10.35 23.63 24.42
N SER A 60 10.94 23.87 25.60
CA SER A 60 11.22 22.92 26.67
C SER A 60 10.32 23.09 27.90
N ASP A 61 9.31 23.97 27.83
CA ASP A 61 8.36 24.22 28.92
C ASP A 61 7.52 22.96 29.22
N PRO A 62 7.46 22.48 30.48
CA PRO A 62 6.69 21.27 30.87
C PRO A 62 5.18 21.32 30.60
N SER A 63 4.62 22.49 30.28
CA SER A 63 3.21 22.64 29.89
C SER A 63 2.93 22.29 28.42
N LEU A 64 3.96 22.15 27.58
CA LEU A 64 3.83 21.79 26.16
C LEU A 64 3.75 20.26 25.95
N PRO A 65 2.81 19.77 25.11
CA PRO A 65 2.68 18.33 24.82
C PRO A 65 3.85 17.83 23.95
N PRO A 66 4.54 16.72 24.32
CA PRO A 66 5.74 16.28 23.61
C PRO A 66 5.51 16.05 22.11
N LEU A 67 6.40 16.57 21.26
CA LEU A 67 6.29 16.41 19.80
C LEU A 67 6.35 14.94 19.34
N MET A 68 5.58 14.63 18.29
CA MET A 68 5.62 13.32 17.63
C MET A 68 6.76 13.26 16.61
N ASN A 69 7.36 12.06 16.44
CA ASN A 69 8.33 11.84 15.36
C ASN A 69 7.64 11.84 13.98
N PRO A 70 8.39 12.13 12.89
CA PRO A 70 7.93 11.82 11.54
C PRO A 70 7.60 10.33 11.41
N SER A 71 6.52 10.00 10.70
CA SER A 71 6.01 8.61 10.60
C SER A 71 7.02 7.58 10.07
N MET A 72 7.99 8.01 9.27
CA MET A 72 9.09 7.17 8.78
C MET A 72 10.07 6.74 9.91
N LEU A 73 10.13 7.46 11.01
CA LEU A 73 10.96 7.14 12.19
C LEU A 73 10.16 6.47 13.32
N GLU A 74 8.82 6.54 13.30
CA GLU A 74 7.96 6.02 14.38
C GLU A 74 8.14 4.53 14.68
N ALA A 75 8.68 3.71 13.76
CA ALA A 75 8.85 2.26 13.93
C ALA A 75 10.33 1.77 13.86
N SER A 76 11.30 2.66 14.12
CA SER A 76 12.75 2.38 14.03
C SER A 76 13.21 1.11 14.78
N ASP A 77 14.16 0.37 14.18
CA ASP A 77 14.84 -0.79 14.79
C ASP A 77 15.66 -0.42 16.04
N ASP A 78 16.21 0.80 16.11
CA ASP A 78 16.85 1.35 17.30
C ASP A 78 16.15 2.66 17.73
N LEU A 79 15.74 2.73 18.99
CA LEU A 79 15.09 3.91 19.57
C LEU A 79 15.99 5.16 19.60
N THR A 80 17.32 5.01 19.58
CA THR A 80 18.25 6.16 19.53
C THR A 80 18.19 6.94 18.21
N ASN A 81 17.64 6.33 17.14
CA ASN A 81 17.38 7.01 15.86
C ASN A 81 16.10 7.87 15.88
N LEU A 82 15.27 7.80 16.93
CA LEU A 82 14.13 8.69 17.10
C LEU A 82 14.64 10.12 17.31
N SER A 83 14.14 11.09 16.53
CA SER A 83 14.61 12.46 16.65
C SER A 83 14.01 13.16 17.87
N TYR A 84 12.71 13.05 18.09
CA TYR A 84 12.07 13.42 19.35
C TYR A 84 12.06 12.20 20.25
N LEU A 85 13.20 11.97 20.90
CA LEU A 85 13.43 10.83 21.78
C LEU A 85 12.83 11.13 23.17
N ASN A 86 11.51 10.96 23.24
CA ASN A 86 10.68 11.21 24.43
C ASN A 86 9.90 9.95 24.84
N GLU A 87 9.39 9.93 26.07
CA GLU A 87 8.65 8.80 26.64
C GLU A 87 7.51 8.26 25.74
N PRO A 88 6.58 9.10 25.22
CA PRO A 88 5.53 8.59 24.33
C PRO A 88 6.05 8.07 22.98
N ALA A 89 7.09 8.67 22.40
CA ALA A 89 7.70 8.14 21.17
C ALA A 89 8.31 6.74 21.36
N VAL A 90 8.92 6.49 22.52
CA VAL A 90 9.44 5.16 22.90
C VAL A 90 8.30 4.15 23.04
N LEU A 91 7.22 4.52 23.73
CA LEU A 91 6.04 3.68 23.88
C LEU A 91 5.41 3.33 22.52
N GLN A 92 5.26 4.33 21.65
CA GLN A 92 4.69 4.16 20.31
C GLN A 92 5.56 3.28 19.41
N ALA A 93 6.89 3.45 19.41
CA ALA A 93 7.78 2.64 18.59
C ALA A 93 7.73 1.17 18.98
N ILE A 94 7.73 0.86 20.28
CA ILE A 94 7.58 -0.51 20.78
C ILE A 94 6.17 -1.05 20.44
N ARG A 95 5.12 -0.23 20.57
CA ARG A 95 3.73 -0.59 20.23
C ARG A 95 3.57 -0.95 18.75
N LEU A 96 4.08 -0.12 17.85
CA LEU A 96 3.97 -0.32 16.40
C LEU A 96 4.71 -1.59 15.95
N ARG A 97 5.94 -1.78 16.44
CA ARG A 97 6.73 -3.00 16.16
C ARG A 97 6.07 -4.25 16.71
N TYR A 98 5.56 -4.21 17.94
CA TYR A 98 4.82 -5.32 18.54
C TYR A 98 3.54 -5.66 17.75
N ALA A 99 2.82 -4.65 17.24
CA ALA A 99 1.67 -4.85 16.34
C ALA A 99 2.07 -5.42 14.96
N GLN A 100 3.28 -5.10 14.47
CA GLN A 100 3.92 -5.71 13.29
C GLN A 100 4.47 -7.12 13.57
N LYS A 101 4.33 -7.63 14.81
CA LYS A 101 4.86 -8.91 15.34
C LYS A 101 6.37 -8.94 15.56
N GLU A 102 7.02 -7.79 15.52
CA GLU A 102 8.44 -7.61 15.86
C GLU A 102 8.59 -7.39 17.37
N ILE A 103 8.94 -8.47 18.07
CA ILE A 103 9.05 -8.48 19.54
C ILE A 103 10.34 -7.86 20.09
N TYR A 104 11.26 -7.45 19.20
CA TYR A 104 12.58 -6.93 19.55
C TYR A 104 12.82 -5.53 18.98
N THR A 105 13.50 -4.70 19.78
CA THR A 105 13.92 -3.34 19.41
C THR A 105 15.23 -3.02 20.13
N TYR A 106 16.20 -2.42 19.45
CA TYR A 106 17.38 -1.87 20.10
C TYR A 106 17.07 -0.52 20.76
N SER A 107 17.89 -0.15 21.74
CA SER A 107 17.88 1.13 22.44
C SER A 107 19.33 1.48 22.74
N GLY A 108 20.10 1.80 21.70
CA GLY A 108 21.56 1.92 21.78
C GLY A 108 22.19 0.56 22.10
N ILE A 109 22.83 0.43 23.26
CA ILE A 109 23.48 -0.82 23.70
C ILE A 109 22.53 -1.84 24.35
N VAL A 110 21.23 -1.53 24.43
CA VAL A 110 20.22 -2.34 25.12
C VAL A 110 19.29 -3.00 24.10
N LEU A 111 18.97 -4.27 24.29
CA LEU A 111 17.88 -4.93 23.56
C LEU A 111 16.61 -4.95 24.42
N ILE A 112 15.52 -4.41 23.90
CA ILE A 112 14.18 -4.53 24.47
C ILE A 112 13.51 -5.77 23.86
N ALA A 113 12.87 -6.56 24.71
CA ALA A 113 12.20 -7.82 24.34
C ALA A 113 10.77 -7.86 24.90
N THR A 114 9.76 -7.71 24.05
CA THR A 114 8.34 -7.62 24.47
C THR A 114 7.64 -8.96 24.32
N ASN A 115 7.13 -9.54 25.41
CA ASN A 115 6.60 -10.91 25.41
C ASN A 115 5.36 -11.07 24.49
N PRO A 116 5.37 -11.91 23.43
CA PRO A 116 4.21 -12.12 22.56
C PRO A 116 3.07 -12.93 23.21
N PHE A 117 3.32 -13.63 24.32
CA PHE A 117 2.45 -14.65 24.93
C PHE A 117 1.98 -15.78 23.96
N ALA A 118 2.62 -15.90 22.80
CA ALA A 118 2.45 -17.01 21.86
C ALA A 118 3.82 -17.58 21.47
N ARG A 119 3.83 -18.81 20.94
CA ARG A 119 5.03 -19.37 20.31
C ARG A 119 5.24 -18.68 18.97
N VAL A 120 6.41 -18.07 18.80
CA VAL A 120 6.84 -17.41 17.56
C VAL A 120 8.02 -18.20 16.99
N ASP A 121 7.77 -19.48 16.70
CA ASP A 121 8.82 -20.47 16.39
C ASP A 121 9.64 -20.08 15.14
N SER A 122 9.08 -19.25 14.25
CA SER A 122 9.75 -18.65 13.10
C SER A 122 10.99 -17.80 13.44
N LEU A 123 11.09 -17.26 14.66
CA LEU A 123 12.25 -16.51 15.13
C LEU A 123 13.39 -17.42 15.65
N TYR A 124 13.09 -18.68 15.94
CA TYR A 124 14.02 -19.60 16.63
C TYR A 124 14.27 -20.91 15.86
N VAL A 125 13.97 -20.91 14.55
CA VAL A 125 14.34 -21.97 13.60
C VAL A 125 15.87 -22.11 13.56
N PRO A 126 16.45 -23.33 13.48
CA PRO A 126 17.91 -23.50 13.47
C PRO A 126 18.66 -22.67 12.42
N GLY A 127 18.09 -22.47 11.23
CA GLY A 127 18.66 -21.60 10.19
C GLY A 127 18.83 -20.14 10.60
N MET A 128 18.04 -19.63 11.56
CA MET A 128 18.18 -18.27 12.08
C MET A 128 19.50 -18.06 12.84
N VAL A 129 20.10 -19.13 13.40
CA VAL A 129 21.45 -19.06 14.00
C VAL A 129 22.48 -18.65 12.93
N GLN A 130 22.39 -19.24 11.73
CA GLN A 130 23.27 -18.94 10.60
C GLN A 130 23.02 -17.54 10.00
N VAL A 131 21.83 -16.95 10.22
CA VAL A 131 21.55 -15.57 9.80
C VAL A 131 22.29 -14.54 10.65
N TYR A 132 22.55 -14.82 11.94
CA TYR A 132 23.22 -13.89 12.84
C TYR A 132 24.72 -14.20 13.05
N ALA A 133 25.14 -15.46 12.94
CA ALA A 133 26.52 -15.87 13.15
C ALA A 133 27.53 -15.13 12.25
N GLY A 134 28.62 -14.64 12.84
CA GLY A 134 29.71 -13.93 12.16
C GLY A 134 29.39 -12.50 11.71
N LYS A 135 28.20 -11.96 12.01
CA LYS A 135 27.79 -10.62 11.58
C LYS A 135 27.85 -9.58 12.69
N GLN A 136 28.00 -8.31 12.31
CA GLN A 136 27.95 -7.17 13.23
C GLN A 136 26.49 -6.81 13.55
N ARG A 137 26.21 -6.55 14.83
CA ARG A 137 24.87 -6.23 15.38
C ARG A 137 24.19 -5.10 14.62
N GLU A 138 24.94 -4.05 14.32
CA GLU A 138 24.50 -2.82 13.63
C GLU A 138 23.97 -3.08 12.21
N THR A 139 24.31 -4.22 11.61
CA THR A 139 23.88 -4.59 10.25
C THR A 139 22.63 -5.47 10.21
N GLN A 140 22.16 -6.00 11.34
CA GLN A 140 21.09 -6.99 11.41
C GLN A 140 19.92 -6.48 12.26
N ALA A 141 18.70 -6.88 11.90
CA ALA A 141 17.48 -6.55 12.63
C ALA A 141 17.55 -7.00 14.11
N PRO A 142 16.88 -6.30 15.05
CA PRO A 142 16.95 -6.58 16.48
C PRO A 142 16.61 -8.03 16.85
N HIS A 143 17.54 -8.73 17.51
CA HIS A 143 17.30 -10.11 17.95
C HIS A 143 18.21 -10.52 19.12
N LEU A 144 17.77 -11.50 19.94
CA LEU A 144 18.61 -12.10 20.99
C LEU A 144 19.93 -12.65 20.44
N PHE A 145 19.89 -13.23 19.24
CA PHE A 145 21.05 -13.83 18.59
C PHE A 145 22.10 -12.79 18.18
N ALA A 146 21.71 -11.54 17.89
CA ALA A 146 22.66 -10.47 17.62
C ALA A 146 23.48 -10.07 18.87
N ILE A 147 22.83 -10.04 20.05
CA ILE A 147 23.50 -9.77 21.33
C ILE A 147 24.38 -10.95 21.76
N ALA A 148 23.92 -12.18 21.55
CA ALA A 148 24.73 -13.38 21.80
C ALA A 148 25.96 -13.44 20.85
N GLU A 149 25.80 -13.08 19.58
CA GLU A 149 26.90 -12.96 18.63
C GLU A 149 27.90 -11.87 19.03
N GLU A 150 27.40 -10.67 19.37
CA GLU A 150 28.25 -9.56 19.79
C GLU A 150 29.08 -9.91 21.03
N ALA A 151 28.50 -10.61 22.01
CA ALA A 151 29.22 -11.12 23.16
C ALA A 151 30.33 -12.09 22.75
N PHE A 152 30.04 -13.10 21.91
CA PHE A 152 31.03 -14.08 21.48
C PHE A 152 32.17 -13.43 20.65
N ILE A 153 31.85 -12.52 19.73
CA ILE A 153 32.85 -11.78 18.94
C ILE A 153 33.74 -10.92 19.86
N LYS A 154 33.17 -10.20 20.83
CA LYS A 154 33.96 -9.39 21.79
C LYS A 154 34.78 -10.26 22.74
N MET A 155 34.32 -11.47 23.10
CA MET A 155 35.10 -12.41 23.89
C MET A 155 36.41 -12.77 23.21
N ILE A 156 36.34 -13.15 21.93
CA ILE A 156 37.51 -13.50 21.10
C ILE A 156 38.38 -12.28 20.83
N LYS A 157 37.77 -11.18 20.37
CA LYS A 157 38.49 -9.98 19.90
C LYS A 157 39.18 -9.22 21.02
N ASP A 158 38.52 -9.05 22.16
CA ASP A 158 39.00 -8.18 23.24
C ASP A 158 39.76 -8.99 24.32
N GLY A 159 39.78 -10.32 24.22
CA GLY A 159 40.42 -11.22 25.19
C GLY A 159 39.79 -11.14 26.59
N ARG A 160 38.49 -10.84 26.67
CA ARG A 160 37.78 -10.58 27.94
C ARG A 160 36.52 -11.41 28.08
N ASN A 161 36.30 -11.90 29.29
CA ASN A 161 35.04 -12.54 29.69
C ASN A 161 33.86 -11.58 29.54
N GLN A 162 32.68 -12.11 29.24
CA GLN A 162 31.48 -11.33 28.93
C GLN A 162 30.35 -11.67 29.90
N THR A 163 29.40 -10.77 30.11
CA THR A 163 28.13 -11.06 30.79
C THR A 163 26.94 -10.53 29.99
N VAL A 164 25.92 -11.36 29.78
CA VAL A 164 24.60 -10.95 29.28
C VAL A 164 23.63 -10.88 30.45
N VAL A 165 23.15 -9.68 30.77
CA VAL A 165 22.19 -9.43 31.86
C VAL A 165 20.77 -9.39 31.29
N VAL A 166 19.94 -10.35 31.69
CA VAL A 166 18.52 -10.42 31.35
C VAL A 166 17.69 -9.98 32.56
N SER A 167 16.92 -8.90 32.40
CA SER A 167 16.15 -8.27 33.48
C SER A 167 14.77 -7.81 33.00
N GLY A 168 13.89 -7.41 33.92
CA GLY A 168 12.49 -7.05 33.65
C GLY A 168 11.52 -7.70 34.64
N GLU A 169 10.23 -7.35 34.60
CA GLU A 169 9.22 -7.86 35.55
C GLU A 169 9.00 -9.39 35.46
N SER A 170 8.29 -9.96 36.43
CA SER A 170 7.91 -11.38 36.38
C SER A 170 6.85 -11.62 35.29
N GLY A 171 7.01 -12.71 34.53
CA GLY A 171 6.21 -12.99 33.34
C GLY A 171 6.66 -12.26 32.06
N ALA A 172 7.67 -11.39 32.13
CA ALA A 172 8.17 -10.66 30.96
C ALA A 172 9.02 -11.50 29.97
N GLY A 173 9.35 -12.76 30.29
CA GLY A 173 10.05 -13.68 29.39
C GLY A 173 11.57 -13.87 29.62
N LYS A 174 12.15 -13.32 30.70
CA LYS A 174 13.60 -13.38 31.00
C LYS A 174 14.24 -14.77 30.81
N THR A 175 13.70 -15.79 31.50
CA THR A 175 14.22 -17.16 31.48
C THR A 175 14.11 -17.81 30.09
N VAL A 176 13.11 -17.43 29.29
CA VAL A 176 12.96 -17.85 27.90
C VAL A 176 14.04 -17.21 27.03
N SER A 177 14.31 -15.91 27.19
CA SER A 177 15.43 -15.22 26.52
C SER A 177 16.77 -15.86 26.87
N ALA A 178 17.03 -16.13 28.16
CA ALA A 178 18.24 -16.83 28.61
C ALA A 178 18.37 -18.24 28.00
N LYS A 179 17.27 -18.99 27.89
CA LYS A 179 17.22 -20.32 27.24
C LYS A 179 17.59 -20.24 25.75
N TYR A 180 17.10 -19.25 25.01
CA TYR A 180 17.48 -19.07 23.61
C TYR A 180 18.92 -18.58 23.42
N ILE A 181 19.48 -17.79 24.36
CA ILE A 181 20.89 -17.41 24.36
C ILE A 181 21.80 -18.63 24.59
N MET A 182 21.48 -19.48 25.59
CA MET A 182 22.19 -20.75 25.80
C MET A 182 22.11 -21.67 24.57
N ARG A 183 20.92 -21.79 23.96
CA ARG A 183 20.73 -22.55 22.71
C ARG A 183 21.55 -21.98 21.56
N TYR A 184 21.68 -20.65 21.44
CA TYR A 184 22.50 -20.02 20.41
C TYR A 184 23.97 -20.46 20.52
N PHE A 185 24.57 -20.32 21.70
CA PHE A 185 25.96 -20.74 21.91
C PHE A 185 26.16 -22.25 21.67
N ALA A 186 25.22 -23.10 22.07
CA ALA A 186 25.26 -24.54 21.83
C ALA A 186 25.03 -24.94 20.36
N THR A 187 24.33 -24.13 19.56
CA THR A 187 24.05 -24.45 18.14
C THR A 187 25.09 -23.86 17.18
N ARG A 188 25.79 -22.80 17.59
CA ARG A 188 26.75 -22.04 16.77
C ARG A 188 27.94 -22.90 16.34
N GLU A 189 28.21 -22.96 15.04
CA GLU A 189 29.45 -23.52 14.51
C GLU A 189 30.61 -22.51 14.60
N SER A 190 31.85 -23.01 14.62
CA SER A 190 33.05 -22.15 14.51
C SER A 190 33.16 -21.58 13.09
N PRO A 191 33.46 -20.27 12.93
CA PRO A 191 33.57 -19.64 11.61
C PRO A 191 34.70 -20.22 10.75
N ASP A 192 35.71 -20.84 11.36
CA ASP A 192 36.85 -21.45 10.66
C ASP A 192 36.54 -22.84 10.06
N ASN A 193 35.40 -23.46 10.42
CA ASN A 193 35.04 -24.80 9.97
C ASN A 193 33.51 -25.02 9.83
N PRO A 194 32.83 -24.24 8.97
CA PRO A 194 31.39 -24.37 8.73
C PRO A 194 31.02 -25.75 8.16
N GLY A 195 29.95 -26.35 8.67
CA GLY A 195 29.52 -27.71 8.35
C GLY A 195 30.25 -28.81 9.11
N GLY A 196 31.19 -28.49 10.01
CA GLY A 196 31.96 -29.46 10.78
C GLY A 196 31.10 -30.42 11.62
N ARG A 197 29.94 -29.96 12.14
CA ARG A 197 29.00 -30.80 12.92
C ARG A 197 28.07 -31.65 12.06
N SER A 198 27.90 -31.31 10.78
CA SER A 198 26.95 -31.94 9.84
C SER A 198 27.06 -33.47 9.76
N LYS A 199 28.26 -34.04 9.98
CA LYS A 199 28.51 -35.49 9.97
C LYS A 199 27.78 -36.30 11.05
N LYS A 200 27.13 -35.67 12.04
CA LYS A 200 26.25 -36.35 13.02
C LYS A 200 24.76 -36.04 12.83
N GLY A 201 24.39 -35.24 11.82
CA GLY A 201 23.01 -34.78 11.61
C GLY A 201 22.71 -33.43 12.28
N ALA A 202 21.69 -32.73 11.78
CA ALA A 202 21.42 -31.32 12.10
C ALA A 202 20.91 -31.03 13.54
N GLU A 203 20.64 -32.07 14.33
CA GLU A 203 20.13 -31.96 15.71
C GLU A 203 21.06 -32.60 16.75
N ALA A 204 22.23 -33.11 16.34
CA ALA A 204 23.16 -33.81 17.23
C ALA A 204 23.98 -32.83 18.10
N MET A 205 23.37 -32.41 19.21
CA MET A 205 24.04 -31.65 20.28
C MET A 205 25.20 -32.43 20.92
N SER A 206 26.13 -31.71 21.54
CA SER A 206 27.16 -32.31 22.40
C SER A 206 26.56 -32.74 23.74
N GLU A 207 27.10 -33.80 24.33
CA GLU A 207 26.70 -34.30 25.66
C GLU A 207 26.76 -33.18 26.73
N THR A 208 27.82 -32.37 26.70
CA THR A 208 27.97 -31.20 27.59
C THR A 208 26.89 -30.15 27.36
N GLU A 209 26.43 -29.95 26.12
CA GLU A 209 25.38 -28.98 25.78
C GLU A 209 24.00 -29.49 26.23
N GLU A 210 23.75 -30.79 26.10
CA GLU A 210 22.55 -31.46 26.64
C GLU A 210 22.51 -31.36 28.17
N GLN A 211 23.61 -31.66 28.86
CA GLN A 211 23.74 -31.50 30.31
C GLN A 211 23.50 -30.05 30.76
N ILE A 212 24.05 -29.05 30.05
CA ILE A 212 23.80 -27.62 30.32
C ILE A 212 22.31 -27.29 30.19
N LEU A 213 21.64 -27.73 29.12
CA LEU A 213 20.20 -27.49 28.95
C LEU A 213 19.36 -28.21 30.02
N ALA A 214 19.72 -29.43 30.39
CA ALA A 214 19.06 -30.25 31.42
C ALA A 214 19.10 -29.62 32.82
N THR A 215 19.98 -28.66 33.10
CA THR A 215 19.93 -27.92 34.37
C THR A 215 18.62 -27.14 34.57
N ASN A 216 17.97 -26.68 33.48
CA ASN A 216 16.85 -25.74 33.60
C ASN A 216 15.60 -26.37 34.22
N PRO A 217 15.08 -27.54 33.78
CA PRO A 217 13.95 -28.20 34.45
C PRO A 217 14.17 -28.48 35.95
N ILE A 218 15.42 -28.71 36.37
CA ILE A 218 15.77 -28.92 37.79
C ILE A 218 15.71 -27.59 38.54
N MET A 219 16.38 -26.56 38.03
CA MET A 219 16.41 -25.24 38.66
C MET A 219 15.02 -24.56 38.68
N GLU A 220 14.18 -24.81 37.67
CA GLU A 220 12.79 -24.34 37.63
C GLU A 220 11.90 -25.13 38.62
N ALA A 221 12.03 -26.47 38.69
CA ALA A 221 11.26 -27.26 39.65
C ALA A 221 11.51 -26.86 41.12
N PHE A 222 12.78 -26.68 41.51
CA PHE A 222 13.18 -26.37 42.90
C PHE A 222 13.26 -24.88 43.22
N GLY A 223 13.34 -24.00 42.22
CA GLY A 223 13.56 -22.55 42.38
C GLY A 223 12.44 -21.64 41.87
N ASN A 224 11.47 -22.17 41.11
CA ASN A 224 10.35 -21.39 40.59
C ASN A 224 9.02 -21.77 41.25
N ALA A 225 8.09 -20.81 41.24
CA ALA A 225 6.74 -20.98 41.77
C ALA A 225 5.72 -20.12 41.01
N LYS A 226 4.43 -20.47 41.16
CA LYS A 226 3.31 -19.65 40.67
C LYS A 226 3.15 -18.42 41.56
N THR A 227 3.18 -17.22 40.97
CA THR A 227 2.77 -15.97 41.62
C THR A 227 1.52 -15.41 40.96
N THR A 228 0.92 -14.41 41.59
CA THR A 228 -0.24 -13.66 41.05
C THR A 228 -0.02 -13.09 39.65
N ARG A 229 1.22 -12.74 39.26
CA ARG A 229 1.55 -12.16 37.94
C ARG A 229 2.10 -13.16 36.90
N ASN A 230 2.61 -14.32 37.31
CA ASN A 230 3.34 -15.26 36.45
C ASN A 230 3.28 -16.71 37.01
N ASP A 231 2.97 -17.69 36.17
CA ASP A 231 2.76 -19.07 36.63
C ASP A 231 4.05 -19.86 36.87
N ASN A 232 5.14 -19.48 36.20
CA ASN A 232 6.49 -20.04 36.38
C ASN A 232 7.46 -18.89 36.66
N SER A 233 7.51 -18.44 37.92
CA SER A 233 8.34 -17.31 38.36
C SER A 233 9.54 -17.80 39.14
N SER A 234 10.75 -17.55 38.63
CA SER A 234 12.00 -17.69 39.38
C SER A 234 11.93 -16.88 40.68
N ARG A 235 12.16 -17.55 41.82
CA ARG A 235 12.24 -16.95 43.16
C ARG A 235 13.68 -16.98 43.71
N PHE A 236 14.64 -16.94 42.78
CA PHE A 236 16.07 -16.78 42.99
C PHE A 236 16.70 -16.13 41.76
N GLY A 237 17.87 -15.52 41.90
CA GLY A 237 18.72 -15.07 40.79
C GLY A 237 19.66 -16.19 40.35
N LYS A 238 19.78 -16.43 39.05
CA LYS A 238 20.58 -17.48 38.42
C LYS A 238 21.67 -16.86 37.54
N TYR A 239 22.93 -17.16 37.80
CA TYR A 239 24.06 -16.77 36.94
C TYR A 239 24.74 -18.03 36.41
N ILE A 240 24.82 -18.16 35.08
CA ILE A 240 25.43 -19.32 34.41
C ILE A 240 26.67 -18.86 33.65
N GLU A 241 27.85 -19.24 34.16
CA GLU A 241 29.15 -19.06 33.52
C GLU A 241 29.33 -20.17 32.46
N ILE A 242 29.12 -19.90 31.17
CA ILE A 242 29.38 -20.86 30.08
C ILE A 242 30.87 -20.80 29.72
N MET A 243 31.57 -21.93 29.76
CA MET A 243 33.04 -21.99 29.70
C MET A 243 33.57 -22.45 28.33
N PHE A 244 34.58 -21.75 27.83
CA PHE A 244 35.16 -21.95 26.50
C PHE A 244 36.67 -22.28 26.56
N ASP A 245 37.11 -23.19 25.68
CA ASP A 245 38.53 -23.50 25.47
C ASP A 245 39.22 -22.52 24.50
N ASP A 246 40.54 -22.68 24.30
CA ASP A 246 41.34 -21.91 23.33
C ASP A 246 40.84 -21.98 21.88
N LYS A 247 39.99 -22.96 21.57
CA LYS A 247 39.40 -23.20 20.25
C LYS A 247 37.93 -22.73 20.20
N THR A 248 37.46 -22.04 21.23
CA THR A 248 36.11 -21.48 21.40
C THR A 248 34.97 -22.51 21.44
N ASN A 249 35.27 -23.76 21.79
CA ASN A 249 34.26 -24.79 22.06
C ASN A 249 33.72 -24.65 23.48
N ILE A 250 32.44 -24.90 23.69
CA ILE A 250 31.88 -25.08 25.04
C ILE A 250 32.47 -26.35 25.64
N ILE A 251 33.16 -26.23 26.76
CA ILE A 251 33.76 -27.37 27.50
C ILE A 251 33.07 -27.65 28.85
N GLY A 252 32.16 -26.77 29.28
CA GLY A 252 31.41 -26.91 30.52
C GLY A 252 30.65 -25.64 30.89
N ALA A 253 30.08 -25.63 32.09
CA ALA A 253 29.44 -24.44 32.66
C ALA A 253 29.41 -24.48 34.19
N ARG A 254 29.21 -23.33 34.83
CA ARG A 254 29.05 -23.22 36.28
C ARG A 254 27.87 -22.33 36.64
N ILE A 255 27.01 -22.83 37.53
CA ILE A 255 25.84 -22.11 38.04
C ILE A 255 26.16 -21.51 39.41
N ARG A 256 25.84 -20.23 39.58
CA ARG A 256 25.74 -19.54 40.88
C ARG A 256 24.31 -19.08 41.12
N THR A 257 23.87 -19.12 42.37
CA THR A 257 22.51 -18.79 42.77
C THR A 257 22.47 -17.77 43.90
N TYR A 258 21.57 -16.80 43.78
CA TYR A 258 21.47 -15.64 44.66
C TYR A 258 20.05 -15.48 45.20
N LEU A 259 19.91 -15.33 46.53
CA LEU A 259 18.65 -15.11 47.25
C LEU A 259 17.50 -16.02 46.79
N LEU A 260 17.49 -17.27 47.28
CA LEU A 260 16.30 -18.12 47.23
C LEU A 260 15.24 -17.58 48.21
N GLU A 261 13.98 -17.42 47.77
CA GLU A 261 12.86 -16.97 48.61
C GLU A 261 12.45 -18.07 49.61
N ARG A 262 13.23 -18.23 50.69
CA ARG A 262 13.04 -19.27 51.71
C ARG A 262 11.64 -19.24 52.32
N SER A 263 11.05 -18.06 52.51
CA SER A 263 9.70 -17.89 53.05
C SER A 263 8.60 -18.57 52.22
N ARG A 264 8.77 -18.73 50.90
CA ARG A 264 7.78 -19.41 50.05
C ARG A 264 7.56 -20.88 50.40
N LEU A 265 8.54 -21.54 51.00
CA LEU A 265 8.41 -22.92 51.48
C LEU A 265 7.28 -23.05 52.50
N VAL A 266 7.12 -22.05 53.38
CA VAL A 266 6.29 -22.13 54.59
C VAL A 266 5.05 -21.23 54.53
N PHE A 267 5.05 -20.22 53.66
CA PHE A 267 3.93 -19.30 53.46
C PHE A 267 3.66 -19.03 51.98
N GLN A 268 2.38 -19.00 51.58
CA GLN A 268 1.97 -18.61 50.22
C GLN A 268 0.78 -17.63 50.26
N PRO A 269 0.87 -16.46 49.59
CA PRO A 269 -0.28 -15.59 49.35
C PRO A 269 -1.39 -16.27 48.54
N LEU A 270 -2.62 -15.76 48.67
CA LEU A 270 -3.79 -16.26 47.93
C LEU A 270 -3.55 -16.20 46.40
N LYS A 271 -3.95 -17.27 45.70
CA LYS A 271 -3.74 -17.57 44.27
C LYS A 271 -2.32 -17.98 43.86
N GLU A 272 -1.37 -18.06 44.79
CA GLU A 272 0.01 -18.46 44.51
C GLU A 272 0.27 -19.94 44.85
N ARG A 273 1.42 -20.49 44.40
CA ARG A 273 1.92 -21.81 44.81
C ARG A 273 3.21 -21.71 45.61
N ASN A 274 3.53 -22.82 46.27
CA ASN A 274 4.88 -23.14 46.73
C ASN A 274 5.77 -23.53 45.51
N TYR A 275 7.01 -23.94 45.73
CA TYR A 275 7.90 -24.41 44.67
C TYR A 275 7.29 -25.59 43.87
N HIS A 276 7.48 -25.58 42.55
CA HIS A 276 6.81 -26.52 41.64
C HIS A 276 7.06 -27.99 41.98
N ILE A 277 8.27 -28.33 42.44
CA ILE A 277 8.67 -29.70 42.76
C ILE A 277 7.73 -30.42 43.74
N PHE A 278 7.08 -29.71 44.65
CA PHE A 278 6.13 -30.34 45.57
C PHE A 278 4.84 -30.80 44.87
N TYR A 279 4.33 -30.01 43.92
CA TYR A 279 3.11 -30.36 43.16
C TYR A 279 3.42 -31.45 42.13
N GLN A 280 4.57 -31.34 41.47
CA GLN A 280 5.15 -32.36 40.60
C GLN A 280 5.32 -33.69 41.34
N LEU A 281 5.86 -33.68 42.56
CA LEU A 281 5.99 -34.86 43.42
C LEU A 281 4.63 -35.52 43.75
N LEU A 282 3.62 -34.74 44.13
CA LEU A 282 2.29 -35.27 44.45
C LEU A 282 1.56 -35.87 43.24
N ALA A 283 1.68 -35.23 42.07
CA ALA A 283 1.06 -35.67 40.83
C ALA A 283 1.80 -36.84 40.16
N GLY A 284 3.14 -36.83 40.23
CA GLY A 284 4.03 -37.72 39.51
C GLY A 284 4.50 -38.96 40.27
N ALA A 285 4.40 -39.00 41.61
CA ALA A 285 4.68 -40.19 42.39
C ALA A 285 3.75 -41.36 42.02
N THR A 286 4.31 -42.56 41.86
CA THR A 286 3.55 -43.81 41.77
C THR A 286 2.82 -44.11 43.08
N ASP A 287 1.79 -44.96 43.05
CA ASP A 287 1.05 -45.28 44.29
C ASP A 287 1.91 -45.96 45.36
N LYS A 288 2.98 -46.66 44.96
CA LYS A 288 3.99 -47.17 45.88
C LYS A 288 4.82 -46.04 46.49
N GLU A 289 5.41 -45.16 45.68
CA GLU A 289 6.15 -43.98 46.17
C GLU A 289 5.27 -43.10 47.10
N ARG A 290 4.00 -42.92 46.74
CA ARG A 290 2.98 -42.21 47.54
C ARG A 290 2.73 -42.87 48.89
N GLN A 291 2.70 -44.21 48.96
CA GLN A 291 2.57 -44.96 50.21
C GLN A 291 3.85 -44.92 51.04
N ASP A 292 5.02 -45.17 50.43
CA ASP A 292 6.33 -45.23 51.09
C ASP A 292 6.73 -43.86 51.69
N TRP A 293 6.43 -42.76 51.01
CA TRP A 293 6.64 -41.38 51.49
C TRP A 293 5.43 -40.81 52.26
N GLY A 294 4.34 -41.58 52.36
CA GLY A 294 3.10 -41.21 53.07
C GLY A 294 2.45 -39.92 52.56
N LEU A 295 2.52 -39.64 51.26
CA LEU A 295 2.04 -38.40 50.64
C LEU A 295 0.51 -38.30 50.65
N LEU A 296 0.00 -37.12 50.99
CA LEU A 296 -1.41 -36.75 51.03
C LEU A 296 -1.78 -35.83 49.84
N PRO A 297 -3.07 -35.61 49.54
CA PRO A 297 -3.50 -34.53 48.64
C PRO A 297 -2.95 -33.16 49.06
N ALA A 298 -2.72 -32.26 48.10
CA ALA A 298 -2.07 -30.97 48.34
C ALA A 298 -2.82 -30.08 49.36
N GLU A 299 -4.15 -30.22 49.41
CA GLU A 299 -5.07 -29.53 50.31
C GLU A 299 -4.84 -29.93 51.78
N GLN A 300 -4.29 -31.12 52.02
CA GLN A 300 -4.03 -31.67 53.35
C GLN A 300 -2.62 -31.32 53.88
N PHE A 301 -1.81 -30.60 53.12
CA PHE A 301 -0.52 -30.09 53.58
C PHE A 301 -0.60 -28.58 53.88
N ASP A 302 -0.24 -28.17 55.10
CA ASP A 302 -0.23 -26.77 55.55
C ASP A 302 0.73 -25.89 54.72
N TYR A 303 1.79 -26.46 54.13
CA TYR A 303 2.67 -25.76 53.17
C TYR A 303 2.16 -25.81 51.72
N LEU A 304 1.10 -26.59 51.47
CA LEU A 304 0.34 -26.82 50.24
C LEU A 304 -0.82 -25.82 50.01
N ASN A 305 -1.64 -25.66 51.04
CA ASN A 305 -3.04 -25.26 50.90
C ASN A 305 -3.31 -23.75 51.00
N GLN A 306 -2.39 -22.96 51.58
CA GLN A 306 -2.59 -21.54 51.91
C GLN A 306 -2.95 -20.67 50.69
N GLY A 307 -2.30 -20.93 49.56
CA GLY A 307 -2.55 -20.20 48.31
C GLY A 307 -3.88 -20.55 47.63
N ASN A 308 -4.53 -21.66 48.01
CA ASN A 308 -5.78 -22.16 47.42
C ASN A 308 -5.79 -22.20 45.87
N ALA A 309 -4.65 -22.62 45.28
CA ALA A 309 -4.46 -22.69 43.83
C ALA A 309 -3.54 -23.86 43.42
N PRO A 310 -3.90 -25.11 43.74
CA PRO A 310 -3.01 -26.27 43.59
C PRO A 310 -2.60 -26.55 42.13
N VAL A 311 -3.44 -26.20 41.16
CA VAL A 311 -3.23 -26.46 39.72
C VAL A 311 -2.82 -25.18 38.97
N ILE A 312 -2.05 -25.34 37.88
CA ILE A 312 -1.81 -24.30 36.87
C ILE A 312 -2.54 -24.73 35.59
N ASP A 313 -3.22 -23.79 34.94
CA ASP A 313 -3.91 -24.06 33.67
C ASP A 313 -2.90 -24.35 32.54
N GLY A 314 -3.20 -25.33 31.70
CA GLY A 314 -2.32 -25.78 30.61
C GLY A 314 -1.01 -26.48 31.02
N VAL A 315 -0.77 -26.77 32.31
CA VAL A 315 0.46 -27.44 32.79
C VAL A 315 0.14 -28.78 33.45
N ASP A 316 0.80 -29.85 33.00
CA ASP A 316 0.76 -31.16 33.63
C ASP A 316 1.97 -31.34 34.57
N ASP A 317 1.78 -31.10 35.87
CA ASP A 317 2.80 -31.30 36.90
C ASP A 317 3.37 -32.74 36.93
N LYS A 318 2.63 -33.76 36.44
CA LYS A 318 3.15 -35.14 36.34
C LYS A 318 4.08 -35.31 35.15
N ALA A 319 3.79 -34.70 34.00
CA ALA A 319 4.71 -34.68 32.86
C ALA A 319 6.01 -33.94 33.21
N GLU A 320 5.89 -32.79 33.89
CA GLU A 320 7.04 -32.04 34.38
C GLU A 320 7.87 -32.83 35.42
N PHE A 321 7.24 -33.59 36.33
CA PHE A 321 7.99 -34.46 37.26
C PHE A 321 8.84 -35.52 36.54
N LEU A 322 8.32 -36.10 35.46
CA LEU A 322 9.07 -37.05 34.63
C LEU A 322 10.24 -36.37 33.91
N ALA A 323 10.04 -35.14 33.42
CA ALA A 323 11.12 -34.32 32.86
C ALA A 323 12.20 -34.04 33.92
N THR A 324 11.83 -33.62 35.14
CA THR A 324 12.78 -33.38 36.24
C THR A 324 13.54 -34.66 36.64
N LYS A 325 12.89 -35.83 36.76
CA LYS A 325 13.58 -37.12 37.02
C LYS A 325 14.55 -37.51 35.89
N SER A 326 14.19 -37.22 34.64
CA SER A 326 15.08 -37.42 33.49
C SER A 326 16.28 -36.47 33.54
N SER A 327 16.06 -35.17 33.75
CA SER A 327 17.14 -34.18 33.84
C SER A 327 18.09 -34.43 35.01
N LEU A 328 17.57 -34.83 36.18
CA LEU A 328 18.39 -35.27 37.32
C LEU A 328 19.31 -36.43 36.93
N LYS A 329 18.81 -37.39 36.13
CA LYS A 329 19.61 -38.52 35.63
C LYS A 329 20.68 -38.05 34.63
N THR A 330 20.37 -37.10 33.75
CA THR A 330 21.33 -36.50 32.79
C THR A 330 22.50 -35.79 33.48
N ILE A 331 22.27 -35.13 34.62
CA ILE A 331 23.35 -34.47 35.41
C ILE A 331 24.05 -35.40 36.43
N GLY A 332 23.84 -36.72 36.33
CA GLY A 332 24.51 -37.72 37.18
C GLY A 332 23.89 -37.98 38.56
N VAL A 333 22.68 -37.50 38.85
CA VAL A 333 21.96 -37.83 40.09
C VAL A 333 21.27 -39.20 39.94
N ASP A 334 21.85 -40.21 40.59
CA ASP A 334 21.36 -41.60 40.55
C ASP A 334 19.99 -41.80 41.22
N GLU A 335 19.31 -42.90 40.93
CA GLU A 335 17.93 -43.17 41.39
C GLU A 335 17.82 -43.31 42.93
N THR A 336 18.90 -43.64 43.63
CA THR A 336 18.94 -43.66 45.10
C THR A 336 19.05 -42.25 45.68
N GLN A 337 19.83 -41.37 45.04
CA GLN A 337 19.89 -39.95 45.37
C GLN A 337 18.56 -39.25 45.05
N GLN A 338 17.95 -39.52 43.88
CA GLN A 338 16.62 -39.01 43.54
C GLN A 338 15.57 -39.42 44.59
N THR A 339 15.59 -40.69 45.01
CA THR A 339 14.73 -41.17 46.11
C THR A 339 15.01 -40.43 47.42
N GLY A 340 16.27 -40.14 47.74
CA GLY A 340 16.67 -39.31 48.88
C GLY A 340 16.11 -37.89 48.82
N ILE A 341 16.19 -37.23 47.66
CA ILE A 341 15.65 -35.89 47.42
C ILE A 341 14.14 -35.86 47.64
N PHE A 342 13.39 -36.75 46.98
CA PHE A 342 11.92 -36.79 47.07
C PHE A 342 11.43 -37.17 48.47
N ASN A 343 12.14 -38.07 49.16
CA ASN A 343 11.85 -38.41 50.55
C ASN A 343 12.08 -37.20 51.48
N LEU A 344 13.17 -36.42 51.32
CA LEU A 344 13.36 -35.18 52.09
C LEU A 344 12.23 -34.16 51.86
N LEU A 345 11.77 -33.99 50.62
CA LEU A 345 10.64 -33.11 50.31
C LEU A 345 9.35 -33.57 50.99
N ALA A 346 9.06 -34.88 50.99
CA ALA A 346 7.93 -35.45 51.75
C ALA A 346 8.07 -35.21 53.26
N GLY A 347 9.28 -35.35 53.82
CA GLY A 347 9.57 -35.03 55.22
C GLY A 347 9.30 -33.57 55.58
N LEU A 348 9.59 -32.63 54.67
CA LEU A 348 9.27 -31.21 54.83
C LEU A 348 7.76 -30.94 54.79
N LEU A 349 7.01 -31.64 53.94
CA LEU A 349 5.54 -31.53 53.90
C LEU A 349 4.90 -32.02 55.21
N HIS A 350 5.35 -33.17 55.75
CA HIS A 350 4.90 -33.66 57.05
C HIS A 350 5.31 -32.74 58.21
N LEU A 351 6.51 -32.12 58.14
CA LEU A 351 6.96 -31.12 59.12
C LEU A 351 6.06 -29.88 59.14
N GLY A 352 5.52 -29.45 57.99
CA GLY A 352 4.55 -28.37 57.91
C GLY A 352 3.21 -28.67 58.59
N ASN A 353 2.80 -29.94 58.64
CA ASN A 353 1.56 -30.35 59.29
C ASN A 353 1.63 -30.45 60.82
N VAL A 354 2.82 -30.34 61.43
CA VAL A 354 3.01 -30.45 62.88
C VAL A 354 2.18 -29.40 63.62
N LYS A 355 1.14 -29.86 64.34
CA LYS A 355 0.19 -29.02 65.07
C LYS A 355 0.70 -28.69 66.47
N ILE A 356 1.31 -27.51 66.61
CA ILE A 356 1.77 -26.97 67.90
C ILE A 356 0.59 -26.29 68.60
N THR A 357 0.31 -26.66 69.84
CA THR A 357 -0.80 -26.11 70.65
C THR A 357 -0.31 -25.06 71.67
N ALA A 358 -1.23 -24.30 72.27
CA ALA A 358 -0.94 -23.30 73.30
C ALA A 358 -1.51 -23.71 74.66
N SER A 359 -0.74 -23.51 75.73
CA SER A 359 -1.15 -23.70 77.12
C SER A 359 -0.88 -22.42 77.92
N ARG A 360 -1.95 -21.64 78.14
CA ARG A 360 -1.91 -20.24 78.60
C ARG A 360 -1.05 -19.35 77.70
N ASN A 361 0.27 -19.32 77.94
CA ASN A 361 1.24 -18.53 77.17
C ASN A 361 2.31 -19.40 76.48
N ASP A 362 2.50 -20.64 76.92
CA ASP A 362 3.57 -21.53 76.45
C ASP A 362 3.09 -22.44 75.31
N SER A 363 4.02 -22.84 74.43
CA SER A 363 3.78 -23.83 73.39
C SER A 363 3.84 -25.27 73.93
N VAL A 364 3.00 -26.14 73.38
CA VAL A 364 2.95 -27.57 73.72
C VAL A 364 2.91 -28.40 72.44
N LEU A 365 3.86 -29.32 72.33
CA LEU A 365 4.00 -30.30 71.26
C LEU A 365 4.36 -31.66 71.90
N ALA A 366 3.63 -32.71 71.54
CA ALA A 366 3.92 -34.07 72.02
C ALA A 366 4.87 -34.80 71.05
N PRO A 367 5.87 -35.57 71.54
CA PRO A 367 6.67 -36.48 70.70
C PRO A 367 5.84 -37.57 69.98
N THR A 368 4.57 -37.71 70.33
CA THR A 368 3.59 -38.64 69.74
C THR A 368 2.64 -37.98 68.74
N GLU A 369 2.88 -36.73 68.33
CA GLU A 369 2.11 -36.09 67.26
C GLU A 369 2.41 -36.81 65.92
N PRO A 370 1.40 -37.31 65.17
CA PRO A 370 1.64 -38.18 64.01
C PRO A 370 2.47 -37.55 62.88
N SER A 371 2.28 -36.26 62.60
CA SER A 371 2.99 -35.54 61.54
C SER A 371 4.47 -35.38 61.90
N LEU A 372 4.74 -35.03 63.16
CA LEU A 372 6.07 -34.95 63.75
C LEU A 372 6.77 -36.30 63.69
N GLN A 373 6.13 -37.39 64.14
CA GLN A 373 6.72 -38.72 64.10
C GLN A 373 7.09 -39.14 62.68
N ARG A 374 6.22 -38.86 61.68
CA ARG A 374 6.49 -39.16 60.27
C ARG A 374 7.62 -38.29 59.71
N ALA A 375 7.63 -36.99 59.98
CA ALA A 375 8.68 -36.08 59.56
C ALA A 375 10.05 -36.48 60.17
N CYS A 376 10.09 -36.75 61.47
CA CYS A 376 11.31 -37.16 62.18
C CYS A 376 11.83 -38.52 61.68
N ALA A 377 10.96 -39.49 61.41
CA ALA A 377 11.35 -40.78 60.83
C ALA A 377 11.96 -40.62 59.43
N ILE A 378 11.36 -39.80 58.56
CA ILE A 378 11.87 -39.50 57.21
C ILE A 378 13.21 -38.74 57.28
N LEU A 379 13.31 -37.74 58.16
CA LEU A 379 14.52 -36.93 58.36
C LEU A 379 15.59 -37.67 59.20
N GLY A 380 15.31 -38.86 59.74
CA GLY A 380 16.23 -39.67 60.53
C GLY A 380 16.64 -39.06 61.88
N ILE A 381 15.82 -38.18 62.46
CA ILE A 381 16.11 -37.45 63.71
C ILE A 381 15.22 -37.93 64.87
N ASP A 382 15.68 -37.78 66.11
CA ASP A 382 14.84 -38.13 67.28
C ASP A 382 13.69 -37.15 67.48
N ALA A 383 12.46 -37.69 67.54
CA ALA A 383 11.24 -36.91 67.72
C ALA A 383 11.10 -36.31 69.14
N THR A 384 11.76 -36.89 70.15
CA THR A 384 11.63 -36.46 71.55
C THR A 384 12.41 -35.18 71.82
N ASP A 385 13.70 -35.17 71.47
CA ASP A 385 14.54 -33.98 71.54
C ASP A 385 14.12 -32.92 70.51
N PHE A 386 13.68 -33.31 69.32
CA PHE A 386 13.15 -32.34 68.35
C PHE A 386 11.87 -31.65 68.86
N ALA A 387 10.88 -32.40 69.39
CA ALA A 387 9.69 -31.81 70.03
C ALA A 387 10.07 -30.83 71.16
N LYS A 388 10.98 -31.26 72.04
CA LYS A 388 11.47 -30.49 73.18
C LYS A 388 12.10 -29.16 72.78
N TRP A 389 12.91 -29.13 71.72
CA TRP A 389 13.54 -27.89 71.24
C TRP A 389 12.62 -27.03 70.36
N ILE A 390 11.62 -27.61 69.68
CA ILE A 390 10.58 -26.82 68.98
C ILE A 390 9.82 -25.92 69.96
N VAL A 391 9.58 -26.36 71.21
CA VAL A 391 8.84 -25.59 72.23
C VAL A 391 9.72 -24.91 73.29
N LYS A 392 11.05 -25.01 73.20
CA LYS A 392 12.00 -24.42 74.18
C LYS A 392 13.27 -23.88 73.51
N LYS A 393 13.70 -22.69 73.93
CA LYS A 393 15.01 -22.11 73.59
C LYS A 393 15.99 -22.25 74.75
N GLN A 394 17.27 -22.44 74.44
CA GLN A 394 18.37 -22.33 75.38
C GLN A 394 19.07 -20.98 75.19
N LEU A 395 19.33 -20.28 76.29
CA LEU A 395 20.03 -18.99 76.31
C LEU A 395 21.33 -19.17 77.09
N VAL A 396 22.47 -18.99 76.42
CA VAL A 396 23.80 -19.06 77.05
C VAL A 396 24.19 -17.69 77.55
N THR A 397 24.10 -17.45 78.86
CA THR A 397 24.38 -16.15 79.48
C THR A 397 25.55 -16.29 80.44
N ARG A 398 26.67 -15.60 80.18
CA ARG A 398 27.90 -15.64 81.00
C ARG A 398 28.48 -17.05 81.27
N GLY A 399 28.08 -18.05 80.48
CA GLY A 399 28.49 -19.46 80.61
C GLY A 399 27.38 -20.38 81.12
N GLU A 400 26.33 -19.84 81.76
CA GLU A 400 25.18 -20.60 82.23
C GLU A 400 24.19 -20.87 81.09
N LYS A 401 23.60 -22.07 81.06
CA LYS A 401 22.60 -22.50 80.07
C LYS A 401 21.20 -22.42 80.67
N ILE A 402 20.46 -21.36 80.33
CA ILE A 402 19.09 -21.15 80.81
C ILE A 402 18.12 -21.65 79.73
N VAL A 403 17.35 -22.70 80.02
CA VAL A 403 16.28 -23.17 79.12
C VAL A 403 14.97 -22.48 79.47
N SER A 404 14.28 -21.95 78.46
CA SER A 404 13.00 -21.24 78.61
C SER A 404 11.99 -21.70 77.55
N ASN A 405 10.71 -21.71 77.90
CA ASN A 405 9.64 -22.08 76.98
C ASN A 405 9.45 -21.00 75.90
N LEU A 406 8.93 -21.42 74.75
CA LEU A 406 8.54 -20.55 73.63
C LEU A 406 7.03 -20.38 73.58
N THR A 407 6.55 -19.24 73.07
CA THR A 407 5.12 -19.07 72.75
C THR A 407 4.75 -19.92 71.52
N GLN A 408 3.45 -20.16 71.28
CA GLN A 408 2.98 -20.92 70.11
C GLN A 408 3.49 -20.34 68.78
N GLN A 409 3.44 -19.01 68.62
CA GLN A 409 3.97 -18.32 67.44
C GLN A 409 5.49 -18.51 67.29
N GLN A 410 6.25 -18.38 68.37
CA GLN A 410 7.70 -18.59 68.34
C GLN A 410 8.07 -20.05 67.97
N ALA A 411 7.32 -21.02 68.50
CA ALA A 411 7.53 -22.44 68.18
C ALA A 411 7.22 -22.78 66.70
N LEU A 412 6.19 -22.15 66.12
CA LEU A 412 5.90 -22.22 64.67
C LEU A 412 7.05 -21.59 63.86
N VAL A 413 7.53 -20.40 64.22
CA VAL A 413 8.67 -19.76 63.54
C VAL A 413 9.94 -20.61 63.61
N VAL A 414 10.16 -21.36 64.70
CA VAL A 414 11.29 -22.30 64.83
C VAL A 414 11.11 -23.54 63.94
N ARG A 415 9.91 -24.16 63.93
CA ARG A 415 9.54 -25.26 63.00
C ARG A 415 9.81 -24.86 61.54
N ASP A 416 9.30 -23.70 61.17
CA ASP A 416 9.40 -23.13 59.82
C ASP A 416 10.85 -22.77 59.47
N SER A 417 11.65 -22.32 60.43
CA SER A 417 13.08 -22.04 60.23
C SER A 417 13.91 -23.31 60.04
N VAL A 418 13.59 -24.42 60.71
CA VAL A 418 14.20 -25.72 60.41
C VAL A 418 13.82 -26.20 59.00
N ALA A 419 12.55 -26.08 58.60
CA ALA A 419 12.11 -26.44 57.26
C ALA A 419 12.82 -25.61 56.17
N LYS A 420 12.84 -24.28 56.32
CA LYS A 420 13.56 -23.34 55.44
C LYS A 420 15.04 -23.70 55.31
N TYR A 421 15.69 -24.04 56.42
CA TYR A 421 17.10 -24.42 56.43
C TYR A 421 17.35 -25.70 55.64
N ILE A 422 16.62 -26.79 55.91
CA ILE A 422 16.76 -28.07 55.19
C ILE A 422 16.53 -27.88 53.69
N TYR A 423 15.48 -27.18 53.28
CA TYR A 423 15.21 -26.91 51.86
C TYR A 423 16.33 -26.08 51.20
N SER A 424 16.81 -25.04 51.89
CA SER A 424 17.92 -24.23 51.37
C SER A 424 19.21 -25.04 51.24
N SER A 425 19.49 -25.96 52.17
CA SER A 425 20.65 -26.85 52.07
C SER A 425 20.52 -27.87 50.94
N LEU A 426 19.31 -28.38 50.68
CA LEU A 426 19.01 -29.25 49.54
C LEU A 426 19.21 -28.53 48.20
N PHE A 427 18.82 -27.26 48.13
CA PHE A 427 19.05 -26.40 46.97
C PHE A 427 20.54 -26.10 46.77
N ASP A 428 21.28 -25.74 47.83
CA ASP A 428 22.74 -25.55 47.78
C ASP A 428 23.45 -26.84 47.29
N TRP A 429 23.04 -28.01 47.79
CA TRP A 429 23.57 -29.31 47.37
C TRP A 429 23.26 -29.63 45.90
N LEU A 430 22.05 -29.33 45.40
CA LEU A 430 21.70 -29.50 43.99
C LEU A 430 22.61 -28.66 43.08
N VAL A 431 22.85 -27.40 43.46
CA VAL A 431 23.76 -26.50 42.73
C VAL A 431 25.21 -27.00 42.79
N GLU A 432 25.65 -27.56 43.91
CA GLU A 432 26.98 -28.18 44.03
C GLU A 432 27.13 -29.42 43.13
N ILE A 433 26.12 -30.28 43.03
CA ILE A 433 26.13 -31.47 42.17
C ILE A 433 26.11 -31.08 40.68
N ILE A 434 25.27 -30.13 40.28
CA ILE A 434 25.27 -29.59 38.91
C ILE A 434 26.66 -29.07 38.53
N ASN A 435 27.30 -28.31 39.43
CA ASN A 435 28.64 -27.79 39.22
C ASN A 435 29.72 -28.88 39.17
N LYS A 436 29.58 -29.97 39.93
CA LYS A 436 30.49 -31.13 39.84
C LYS A 436 30.38 -31.86 38.50
N SER A 437 29.18 -31.92 37.91
CA SER A 437 28.97 -32.50 36.58
C SER A 437 29.49 -31.60 35.45
N LEU A 438 29.33 -30.27 35.57
CA LEU A 438 29.58 -29.33 34.46
C LEU A 438 30.90 -28.55 34.55
N ALA A 439 31.56 -28.52 35.71
CA ALA A 439 32.78 -27.77 35.98
C ALA A 439 33.75 -28.55 36.89
N ALA A 440 34.01 -29.82 36.55
CA ALA A 440 35.06 -30.62 37.15
C ALA A 440 36.47 -30.00 36.93
N ASP A 441 37.46 -30.38 37.75
CA ASP A 441 38.82 -29.79 37.68
C ASP A 441 39.51 -30.00 36.31
N GLU A 442 39.20 -31.10 35.62
CA GLU A 442 39.63 -31.39 34.24
C GLU A 442 38.98 -30.48 33.17
N VAL A 443 37.85 -29.84 33.49
CA VAL A 443 37.23 -28.78 32.68
C VAL A 443 37.87 -27.44 33.06
N LEU A 444 37.89 -27.11 34.36
CA LEU A 444 38.40 -25.83 34.88
C LEU A 444 39.85 -25.54 34.45
N SER A 445 40.70 -26.57 34.38
CA SER A 445 42.09 -26.46 33.91
C SER A 445 42.25 -26.20 32.40
N ARG A 446 41.16 -26.24 31.62
CA ARG A 446 41.13 -25.95 30.17
C ARG A 446 40.31 -24.69 29.82
N VAL A 447 39.78 -23.97 30.80
CA VAL A 447 39.00 -22.74 30.58
C VAL A 447 39.95 -21.59 30.28
N ASN A 448 39.79 -20.99 29.09
CA ASN A 448 40.45 -19.73 28.73
C ASN A 448 39.50 -18.55 28.99
N SER A 449 38.24 -18.66 28.55
CA SER A 449 37.25 -17.59 28.68
C SER A 449 35.84 -18.10 29.02
N PHE A 450 34.96 -17.20 29.46
CA PHE A 450 33.56 -17.50 29.74
C PHE A 450 32.60 -16.39 29.30
N ILE A 451 31.35 -16.78 29.03
CA ILE A 451 30.20 -15.88 28.88
C ILE A 451 29.21 -16.19 30.00
N GLY A 452 29.02 -15.23 30.91
CA GLY A 452 28.01 -15.29 31.95
C GLY A 452 26.63 -14.91 31.42
N VAL A 453 25.59 -15.64 31.83
CA VAL A 453 24.19 -15.26 31.60
C VAL A 453 23.50 -15.07 32.95
N LEU A 454 23.07 -13.84 33.24
CA LEU A 454 22.33 -13.50 34.46
C LEU A 454 20.83 -13.42 34.17
N ASP A 455 20.06 -14.32 34.77
CA ASP A 455 18.59 -14.26 34.87
C ASP A 455 18.24 -13.94 36.32
N ILE A 456 17.83 -12.70 36.59
CA ILE A 456 17.53 -12.20 37.94
C ILE A 456 16.10 -11.66 38.02
N TYR A 457 15.49 -11.77 39.20
CA TYR A 457 14.23 -11.12 39.53
C TYR A 457 14.27 -9.61 39.17
N GLY A 458 13.17 -9.11 38.61
CA GLY A 458 13.01 -7.69 38.34
C GLY A 458 12.65 -6.91 39.60
N PHE A 459 12.44 -5.61 39.43
CA PHE A 459 11.86 -4.75 40.46
C PHE A 459 10.45 -5.26 40.85
N GLU A 460 10.17 -5.35 42.15
CA GLU A 460 8.86 -5.79 42.68
C GLU A 460 8.16 -4.66 43.44
N HIS A 461 6.90 -4.40 43.08
CA HIS A 461 6.01 -3.50 43.81
C HIS A 461 4.61 -4.12 43.93
N PHE A 462 4.22 -4.42 45.17
CA PHE A 462 2.96 -5.02 45.57
C PHE A 462 2.22 -4.14 46.58
N ALA A 463 0.96 -4.49 46.88
CA ALA A 463 0.14 -3.77 47.88
C ALA A 463 0.66 -3.88 49.32
N LYS A 464 1.44 -4.92 49.64
CA LYS A 464 2.21 -5.05 50.88
C LYS A 464 3.59 -5.61 50.53
N ASN A 465 4.63 -4.80 50.70
CA ASN A 465 6.02 -5.18 50.42
C ASN A 465 6.73 -5.54 51.73
N SER A 466 7.51 -6.62 51.72
CA SER A 466 8.22 -7.15 52.88
C SER A 466 9.74 -7.15 52.66
N PHE A 467 10.50 -7.71 53.60
CA PHE A 467 11.97 -7.83 53.55
C PHE A 467 12.48 -8.47 52.26
N GLU A 468 11.75 -9.44 51.71
CA GLU A 468 12.06 -10.10 50.45
C GLU A 468 12.04 -9.11 49.26
N GLN A 469 10.97 -8.30 49.14
CA GLN A 469 10.89 -7.24 48.13
C GLN A 469 11.97 -6.17 48.34
N PHE A 470 12.29 -5.84 49.61
CA PHE A 470 13.35 -4.88 49.93
C PHE A 470 14.73 -5.35 49.43
N CYS A 471 15.05 -6.63 49.62
CA CYS A 471 16.27 -7.22 49.07
C CYS A 471 16.26 -7.33 47.54
N ILE A 472 15.13 -7.72 46.95
CA ILE A 472 14.93 -7.78 45.48
C ILE A 472 15.17 -6.41 44.83
N ASN A 473 14.60 -5.36 45.41
CA ASN A 473 14.72 -3.99 44.90
C ASN A 473 16.13 -3.41 45.16
N TYR A 474 16.78 -3.73 46.28
CA TYR A 474 18.19 -3.37 46.51
C TYR A 474 19.15 -3.97 45.46
N ALA A 475 18.95 -5.23 45.06
CA ALA A 475 19.73 -5.82 43.96
C ALA A 475 19.44 -5.16 42.61
N ASN A 476 18.19 -4.78 42.32
CA ASN A 476 17.86 -4.02 41.12
C ASN A 476 18.49 -2.61 41.13
N GLU A 477 18.55 -1.95 42.30
CA GLU A 477 19.24 -0.66 42.49
C GLU A 477 20.74 -0.77 42.18
N LYS A 478 21.40 -1.82 42.67
CA LYS A 478 22.82 -2.14 42.43
C LYS A 478 23.11 -2.45 40.95
N LEU A 479 22.27 -3.27 40.31
CA LEU A 479 22.42 -3.55 38.88
C LEU A 479 22.20 -2.29 38.04
N GLN A 480 21.26 -1.41 38.42
CA GLN A 480 21.05 -0.15 37.71
C GLN A 480 22.23 0.83 37.88
N GLN A 481 22.89 0.86 39.04
CA GLN A 481 24.09 1.68 39.27
C GLN A 481 25.28 1.23 38.39
N GLN A 482 25.50 -0.07 38.28
CA GLN A 482 26.53 -0.63 37.38
C GLN A 482 26.15 -0.46 35.91
N PHE A 483 24.88 -0.60 35.55
CA PHE A 483 24.35 -0.32 34.22
C PHE A 483 24.59 1.14 33.82
N ASN A 484 24.17 2.12 34.63
CA ASN A 484 24.38 3.55 34.39
C ASN A 484 25.88 3.84 34.16
N SER A 485 26.73 3.32 35.06
CA SER A 485 28.19 3.45 34.96
C SER A 485 28.77 2.85 33.67
N HIS A 486 28.24 1.71 33.22
CA HIS A 486 28.74 1.00 32.04
C HIS A 486 28.27 1.65 30.73
N VAL A 487 27.00 2.08 30.64
CA VAL A 487 26.45 2.84 29.51
C VAL A 487 27.28 4.11 29.30
N PHE A 488 27.49 4.88 30.38
CA PHE A 488 28.22 6.14 30.34
C PHE A 488 29.67 5.96 29.87
N ARG A 489 30.39 4.95 30.37
CA ARG A 489 31.73 4.59 29.89
C ARG A 489 31.76 4.26 28.39
N LEU A 490 30.79 3.49 27.89
CA LEU A 490 30.76 3.11 26.47
C LEU A 490 30.47 4.30 25.54
N GLU A 491 29.63 5.25 25.96
CA GLU A 491 29.41 6.51 25.24
C GLU A 491 30.69 7.34 25.17
N GLN A 492 31.40 7.51 26.30
CA GLN A 492 32.69 8.21 26.33
C GLN A 492 33.74 7.52 25.43
N GLU A 493 33.79 6.18 25.43
CA GLU A 493 34.72 5.41 24.58
C GLU A 493 34.41 5.54 23.09
N GLU A 494 33.16 5.78 22.68
CA GLU A 494 32.82 6.14 21.30
C GLU A 494 33.21 7.59 20.98
N TYR A 495 32.95 8.55 21.88
CA TYR A 495 33.27 9.97 21.64
C TYR A 495 34.77 10.22 21.55
N VAL A 496 35.57 9.55 22.40
CA VAL A 496 37.05 9.58 22.35
C VAL A 496 37.57 8.87 21.09
N ARG A 497 36.95 7.77 20.66
CA ARG A 497 37.31 7.03 19.44
C ARG A 497 37.08 7.85 18.17
N GLU A 498 35.98 8.58 18.11
CA GLU A 498 35.61 9.46 16.99
C GLU A 498 36.22 10.87 17.09
N GLN A 499 36.98 11.17 18.15
CA GLN A 499 37.68 12.45 18.38
C GLN A 499 36.77 13.70 18.35
N ILE A 500 35.52 13.56 18.82
CA ILE A 500 34.62 14.72 18.96
C ILE A 500 34.95 15.53 20.22
N ASP A 501 34.63 16.84 20.20
CA ASP A 501 34.68 17.68 21.39
C ASP A 501 33.43 17.42 22.25
N TRP A 502 33.63 16.97 23.50
CA TRP A 502 32.55 16.60 24.42
C TRP A 502 32.85 17.00 25.86
N THR A 503 31.82 17.49 26.55
CA THR A 503 31.85 17.86 27.97
C THR A 503 31.27 16.74 28.82
N PHE A 504 31.71 16.63 30.07
CA PHE A 504 31.16 15.64 31.02
C PHE A 504 29.67 15.90 31.27
N ILE A 505 28.84 14.90 30.99
CA ILE A 505 27.39 14.97 31.19
C ILE A 505 27.08 14.59 32.65
N GLU A 506 26.49 15.53 33.41
CA GLU A 506 25.99 15.26 34.76
C GLU A 506 24.72 14.38 34.68
N PHE A 507 24.65 13.32 35.49
CA PHE A 507 23.59 12.30 35.41
C PHE A 507 22.95 11.99 36.78
N SER A 508 21.78 11.36 36.74
CA SER A 508 21.00 10.95 37.92
C SER A 508 21.67 9.78 38.68
N ASP A 509 22.71 10.06 39.45
CA ASP A 509 23.38 9.03 40.26
C ASP A 509 22.47 8.50 41.40
N ASN A 510 22.28 7.18 41.43
CA ASN A 510 21.52 6.46 42.44
C ASN A 510 22.39 5.88 43.57
N GLN A 511 23.73 6.09 43.54
CA GLN A 511 24.63 5.73 44.64
C GLN A 511 24.16 6.21 46.02
N PRO A 512 23.58 7.42 46.22
CA PRO A 512 23.15 7.82 47.57
C PRO A 512 21.86 7.11 48.04
N CYS A 513 21.12 6.44 47.14
CA CYS A 513 20.05 5.51 47.51
C CYS A 513 20.63 4.14 47.93
N ILE A 514 21.70 3.72 47.28
CA ILE A 514 22.48 2.53 47.69
C ILE A 514 23.14 2.78 49.06
N ASP A 515 23.71 3.96 49.31
CA ASP A 515 24.32 4.32 50.60
C ASP A 515 23.28 4.41 51.73
N LEU A 516 22.04 4.82 51.43
CA LEU A 516 20.91 4.73 52.36
C LEU A 516 20.63 3.27 52.77
N ILE A 517 20.73 2.32 51.84
CA ILE A 517 20.46 0.90 52.10
C ILE A 517 21.64 0.21 52.80
N GLU A 518 22.86 0.33 52.26
CA GLU A 518 24.02 -0.46 52.69
C GLU A 518 25.14 0.34 53.40
N GLY A 519 24.98 1.66 53.58
CA GLY A 519 25.97 2.49 54.27
C GLY A 519 26.26 2.04 55.71
N LYS A 520 27.31 2.60 56.32
CA LYS A 520 27.74 2.23 57.70
C LYS A 520 26.67 2.45 58.77
N LEU A 521 25.68 3.30 58.51
CA LEU A 521 24.47 3.51 59.31
C LEU A 521 23.20 3.36 58.45
N GLY A 522 23.27 2.62 57.34
CA GLY A 522 22.18 2.39 56.39
C GLY A 522 21.10 1.44 56.92
N ILE A 523 20.01 1.29 56.18
CA ILE A 523 18.84 0.47 56.56
C ILE A 523 19.25 -0.96 56.94
N LEU A 524 20.11 -1.61 56.13
CA LEU A 524 20.60 -2.96 56.43
C LEU A 524 21.44 -3.00 57.72
N ALA A 525 22.28 -2.01 57.98
CA ALA A 525 23.11 -1.95 59.19
C ALA A 525 22.27 -1.76 60.47
N LEU A 526 21.23 -0.91 60.40
CA LEU A 526 20.30 -0.66 61.52
C LEU A 526 19.41 -1.88 61.79
N LEU A 527 18.96 -2.58 60.74
CA LEU A 527 18.24 -3.85 60.86
C LEU A 527 19.13 -4.92 61.51
N ASP A 528 20.40 -4.95 61.13
CA ASP A 528 21.42 -5.85 61.67
C ASP A 528 21.75 -5.61 63.16
N GLU A 529 21.66 -4.37 63.63
CA GLU A 529 21.79 -4.04 65.05
C GLU A 529 20.58 -4.54 65.85
N GLU A 530 19.36 -4.20 65.41
CA GLU A 530 18.13 -4.66 66.07
C GLU A 530 17.97 -6.19 66.04
N SER A 531 18.35 -6.82 64.93
CA SER A 531 18.34 -8.28 64.79
C SER A 531 19.21 -8.99 65.83
N ARG A 532 20.29 -8.35 66.29
CA ARG A 532 21.22 -8.87 67.30
C ARG A 532 20.79 -8.57 68.74
N LEU A 533 19.83 -7.68 68.97
CA LEU A 533 19.30 -7.42 70.31
C LEU A 533 18.33 -8.56 70.73
N PRO A 534 18.48 -9.17 71.92
CA PRO A 534 17.60 -10.24 72.39
C PRO A 534 16.12 -9.85 72.51
N MET A 535 15.83 -8.55 72.56
CA MET A 535 14.49 -7.95 72.69
C MET A 535 14.22 -6.86 71.63
N GLY A 536 14.99 -6.83 70.53
CA GLY A 536 14.74 -5.90 69.41
C GLY A 536 13.41 -6.19 68.72
N THR A 537 12.71 -5.13 68.29
CA THR A 537 11.35 -5.20 67.71
C THR A 537 11.21 -4.34 66.44
N ASP A 538 10.32 -4.74 65.53
CA ASP A 538 10.20 -4.09 64.22
C ASP A 538 9.73 -2.61 64.31
N ASP A 539 8.97 -2.26 65.35
CA ASP A 539 8.61 -0.87 65.68
C ASP A 539 9.83 -0.03 66.13
N GLN A 540 10.76 -0.61 66.88
CA GLN A 540 12.01 0.05 67.30
C GLN A 540 12.95 0.25 66.11
N PHE A 541 13.02 -0.73 65.21
CA PHE A 541 13.71 -0.62 63.93
C PHE A 541 13.17 0.53 63.08
N VAL A 542 11.87 0.61 62.82
CA VAL A 542 11.26 1.72 62.05
C VAL A 542 11.41 3.06 62.77
N THR A 543 11.33 3.08 64.10
CA THR A 543 11.59 4.30 64.89
C THR A 543 13.03 4.80 64.69
N LYS A 544 14.03 3.90 64.68
CA LYS A 544 15.42 4.23 64.32
C LYS A 544 15.55 4.75 62.87
N LEU A 545 14.92 4.09 61.90
CA LEU A 545 14.93 4.54 60.50
C LEU A 545 14.37 5.96 60.35
N HIS A 546 13.21 6.26 60.95
CA HIS A 546 12.65 7.60 60.93
C HIS A 546 13.55 8.61 61.65
N HIS A 547 14.13 8.26 62.81
CA HIS A 547 15.02 9.17 63.54
C HIS A 547 16.25 9.57 62.71
N ASN A 548 16.86 8.59 62.03
CA ASN A 548 18.07 8.81 61.24
C ASN A 548 17.78 9.54 59.91
N PHE A 549 16.71 9.17 59.21
CA PHE A 549 16.52 9.55 57.80
C PHE A 549 15.33 10.46 57.48
N SER A 550 14.35 10.68 58.39
CA SER A 550 13.17 11.50 58.07
C SER A 550 13.38 13.01 58.22
N GLY A 551 12.52 13.78 57.54
CA GLY A 551 12.77 15.20 57.22
C GLY A 551 13.69 15.34 56.01
N ASP A 552 14.19 16.54 55.74
CA ASP A 552 15.08 16.82 54.59
C ASP A 552 16.51 16.23 54.74
N LYS A 553 16.68 15.24 55.63
CA LYS A 553 17.96 14.56 55.91
C LYS A 553 18.42 13.65 54.76
N ASN A 554 17.49 13.03 54.03
CA ASN A 554 17.81 12.16 52.89
C ASN A 554 16.68 12.16 51.85
N LYS A 555 16.98 12.62 50.62
CA LYS A 555 16.02 12.68 49.49
C LYS A 555 15.42 11.31 49.09
N PHE A 556 16.11 10.21 49.40
CA PHE A 556 15.71 8.85 49.06
C PHE A 556 14.91 8.14 50.16
N TYR A 557 14.61 8.80 51.29
CA TYR A 557 13.78 8.24 52.37
C TYR A 557 12.53 9.08 52.63
N LYS A 558 11.37 8.42 52.65
CA LYS A 558 10.08 9.06 52.97
C LYS A 558 9.43 8.35 54.17
N LYS A 559 8.79 9.13 55.04
CA LYS A 559 7.94 8.61 56.12
C LYS A 559 6.50 8.53 55.61
N PRO A 560 5.83 7.36 55.68
CA PRO A 560 4.41 7.23 55.37
C PRO A 560 3.55 8.23 56.17
N ARG A 561 2.51 8.77 55.51
CA ARG A 561 1.59 9.76 56.11
C ARG A 561 0.67 9.15 57.17
N PHE A 562 0.46 7.84 57.11
CA PHE A 562 -0.32 7.03 58.04
C PHE A 562 0.46 5.74 58.35
N GLY A 563 0.24 5.15 59.52
CA GLY A 563 1.01 4.00 60.02
C GLY A 563 2.23 4.38 60.88
N LYS A 564 2.72 3.41 61.65
CA LYS A 564 3.97 3.49 62.44
C LYS A 564 4.95 2.36 62.12
N SER A 565 4.46 1.29 61.50
CA SER A 565 5.14 0.04 61.14
C SER A 565 5.74 0.06 59.72
N ALA A 566 5.86 1.21 59.07
CA ALA A 566 6.17 1.27 57.65
C ALA A 566 7.18 2.38 57.31
N PHE A 567 7.99 2.14 56.29
CA PHE A 567 8.95 3.10 55.75
C PHE A 567 8.95 3.07 54.22
N THR A 568 9.28 4.19 53.58
CA THR A 568 9.27 4.33 52.12
C THR A 568 10.67 4.66 51.61
N VAL A 569 11.15 3.93 50.60
CA VAL A 569 12.40 4.20 49.90
C VAL A 569 12.09 4.67 48.48
N CYS A 570 12.70 5.77 48.07
CA CYS A 570 12.56 6.34 46.72
C CYS A 570 13.57 5.65 45.78
N HIS A 571 13.21 4.49 45.23
CA HIS A 571 14.07 3.78 44.28
C HIS A 571 14.13 4.48 42.91
N TYR A 572 15.09 4.14 42.05
CA TYR A 572 15.18 4.69 40.69
C TYR A 572 13.90 4.50 39.85
N ALA A 573 13.13 3.45 40.14
CA ALA A 573 11.90 3.08 39.44
C ALA A 573 10.66 3.81 39.96
N ILE A 574 10.42 3.76 41.28
CA ILE A 574 9.23 4.26 41.97
C ILE A 574 9.48 4.30 43.49
N ASP A 575 8.74 5.14 44.22
CA ASP A 575 8.64 5.06 45.68
C ASP A 575 8.01 3.73 46.10
N VAL A 576 8.73 2.91 46.91
CA VAL A 576 8.20 1.66 47.47
C VAL A 576 8.06 1.78 48.98
N THR A 577 6.87 1.46 49.49
CA THR A 577 6.60 1.39 50.94
C THR A 577 6.65 -0.06 51.42
N TYR A 578 7.45 -0.29 52.46
CA TYR A 578 7.66 -1.59 53.09
C TYR A 578 7.03 -1.62 54.49
N GLU A 579 6.28 -2.67 54.80
CA GLU A 579 5.78 -2.95 56.16
C GLU A 579 6.84 -3.73 56.93
N SER A 580 7.24 -3.24 58.11
CA SER A 580 8.33 -3.83 58.91
C SER A 580 7.96 -5.11 59.65
N GLU A 581 6.69 -5.51 59.65
CA GLU A 581 6.20 -6.72 60.32
C GLU A 581 7.02 -7.97 59.93
N GLY A 582 7.80 -8.49 60.90
CA GLY A 582 8.64 -9.67 60.73
C GLY A 582 10.02 -9.40 60.09
N PHE A 583 10.42 -8.14 59.84
CA PHE A 583 11.73 -7.82 59.25
C PHE A 583 12.89 -8.37 60.10
N ILE A 584 12.84 -8.22 61.43
CA ILE A 584 13.87 -8.73 62.33
C ILE A 584 13.94 -10.27 62.32
N GLU A 585 12.80 -10.95 62.34
CA GLU A 585 12.77 -12.42 62.33
C GLU A 585 13.24 -13.00 60.98
N LYS A 586 12.86 -12.35 59.87
CA LYS A 586 13.34 -12.67 58.52
C LYS A 586 14.82 -12.36 58.33
N ASN A 587 15.36 -11.28 58.92
CA ASN A 587 16.79 -10.98 58.82
C ASN A 587 17.65 -11.86 59.73
N ARG A 588 17.10 -12.41 60.81
CA ARG A 588 17.79 -13.43 61.63
C ARG A 588 18.01 -14.72 60.82
N ASP A 589 16.93 -15.38 60.38
CA ASP A 589 16.92 -16.66 59.63
C ASP A 589 17.91 -17.76 60.12
N THR A 590 18.30 -17.72 61.39
CA THR A 590 19.18 -18.71 62.02
C THR A 590 18.37 -19.82 62.68
N VAL A 591 18.65 -21.07 62.33
CA VAL A 591 18.26 -22.24 63.14
C VAL A 591 19.02 -22.19 64.48
N PRO A 592 18.36 -22.44 65.63
CA PRO A 592 19.05 -22.50 66.93
C PRO A 592 20.12 -23.59 66.98
N ASP A 593 21.13 -23.41 67.82
CA ASP A 593 22.31 -24.29 67.86
C ASP A 593 21.91 -25.71 68.36
N GLU A 594 20.81 -25.82 69.11
CA GLU A 594 20.21 -27.05 69.60
C GLU A 594 19.54 -27.86 68.47
N HIS A 595 18.76 -27.23 67.60
CA HIS A 595 18.20 -27.87 66.42
C HIS A 595 19.29 -28.25 65.42
N MET A 596 20.34 -27.44 65.30
CA MET A 596 21.53 -27.80 64.52
C MET A 596 22.24 -29.04 65.05
N ALA A 597 22.26 -29.26 66.38
CA ALA A 597 22.77 -30.49 66.97
C ALA A 597 21.90 -31.72 66.63
N VAL A 598 20.57 -31.58 66.71
CA VAL A 598 19.62 -32.65 66.31
C VAL A 598 19.76 -33.01 64.83
N LEU A 599 19.85 -32.02 63.94
CA LEU A 599 20.04 -32.24 62.50
C LEU A 599 21.37 -32.93 62.19
N ARG A 600 22.46 -32.56 62.87
CA ARG A 600 23.79 -33.21 62.74
C ARG A 600 23.82 -34.64 63.29
N ALA A 601 22.87 -35.00 64.17
CA ALA A 601 22.71 -36.35 64.70
C ALA A 601 21.80 -37.25 63.83
N SER A 602 21.40 -36.78 62.64
CA SER A 602 20.52 -37.56 61.75
C SER A 602 21.15 -38.88 61.29
N THR A 603 20.35 -39.94 61.37
CA THR A 603 20.62 -41.27 60.80
C THR A 603 20.35 -41.33 59.28
N ASN A 604 19.67 -40.34 58.71
CA ASN A 604 19.44 -40.24 57.28
C ASN A 604 20.74 -39.76 56.60
N LYS A 605 21.48 -40.71 56.01
CA LYS A 605 22.76 -40.46 55.33
C LYS A 605 22.68 -39.36 54.26
N PHE A 606 21.56 -39.27 53.54
CA PHE A 606 21.38 -38.26 52.49
C PHE A 606 21.18 -36.86 53.09
N LEU A 607 20.40 -36.74 54.17
CA LEU A 607 20.29 -35.47 54.90
C LEU A 607 21.66 -35.00 55.41
N SER A 608 22.44 -35.90 56.00
CA SER A 608 23.78 -35.58 56.51
C SER A 608 24.74 -35.14 55.39
N GLN A 609 24.68 -35.76 54.20
CA GLN A 609 25.43 -35.31 53.02
C GLN A 609 25.01 -33.90 52.56
N VAL A 610 23.70 -33.66 52.43
CA VAL A 610 23.12 -32.36 52.05
C VAL A 610 23.53 -31.26 53.02
N LEU A 611 23.50 -31.53 54.33
CA LEU A 611 23.89 -30.56 55.36
C LEU A 611 25.40 -30.29 55.39
N THR A 612 26.24 -31.30 55.15
CA THR A 612 27.71 -31.11 55.07
C THR A 612 28.09 -30.27 53.84
N ALA A 613 27.50 -30.56 52.67
CA ALA A 613 27.69 -29.78 51.45
C ALA A 613 27.32 -28.30 51.65
N ALA A 614 26.10 -28.03 52.13
CA ALA A 614 25.64 -26.68 52.39
C ALA A 614 26.48 -25.93 53.46
N SER A 615 27.04 -26.62 54.45
CA SER A 615 27.99 -26.00 55.40
C SER A 615 29.28 -25.60 54.70
N ALA A 616 29.85 -26.48 53.87
CA ALA A 616 31.10 -26.21 53.14
C ALA A 616 30.97 -25.04 52.15
N VAL A 617 29.84 -24.92 51.44
CA VAL A 617 29.53 -23.76 50.59
C VAL A 617 29.47 -22.49 51.44
N ARG A 618 28.66 -22.48 52.49
CA ARG A 618 28.43 -21.28 53.33
C ARG A 618 29.67 -20.85 54.13
N GLU A 619 30.55 -21.79 54.49
CA GLU A 619 31.85 -21.49 55.11
C GLU A 619 32.82 -20.85 54.11
N LYS A 620 32.78 -21.24 52.83
CA LYS A 620 33.56 -20.62 51.74
C LYS A 620 33.12 -19.18 51.48
N ASP A 621 31.82 -18.92 51.48
CA ASP A 621 31.22 -17.59 51.34
C ASP A 621 31.48 -16.72 52.59
N ALA A 622 31.47 -17.30 53.79
CA ALA A 622 31.86 -16.61 55.01
C ALA A 622 33.36 -16.25 55.00
N ALA A 623 34.22 -17.13 54.52
CA ALA A 623 35.66 -16.89 54.42
C ALA A 623 35.98 -15.73 53.47
N SER A 624 35.36 -15.67 52.28
CA SER A 624 35.56 -14.56 51.34
C SER A 624 35.16 -13.20 51.96
N SER A 625 34.04 -13.15 52.69
CA SER A 625 33.57 -11.95 53.39
C SER A 625 34.54 -11.38 54.43
N SER A 626 35.40 -12.24 55.02
CA SER A 626 36.35 -11.85 56.07
C SER A 626 37.59 -11.10 55.56
N SER A 627 37.89 -11.22 54.26
CA SER A 627 39.16 -10.74 53.68
C SER A 627 39.24 -9.23 53.44
N ALA A 628 38.10 -8.53 53.39
CA ALA A 628 38.00 -7.12 53.00
C ALA A 628 38.07 -6.12 54.17
N VAL A 629 38.11 -6.57 55.42
CA VAL A 629 38.25 -5.68 56.59
C VAL A 629 39.72 -5.46 56.90
N ALA A 630 40.16 -4.19 56.90
CA ALA A 630 41.56 -3.82 57.05
C ALA A 630 42.22 -4.41 58.32
N ARG A 631 43.49 -4.81 58.18
CA ARG A 631 44.36 -5.24 59.31
C ARG A 631 44.23 -4.24 60.47
N PRO A 632 43.98 -4.69 61.72
CA PRO A 632 43.97 -3.80 62.86
C PRO A 632 45.33 -3.10 63.00
N ALA A 633 45.33 -1.77 63.08
CA ALA A 633 46.53 -1.03 63.47
C ALA A 633 46.95 -1.49 64.88
N ALA A 634 48.24 -1.80 65.05
CA ALA A 634 48.76 -2.27 66.33
C ALA A 634 48.63 -1.17 67.39
N GLY A 635 47.77 -1.38 68.40
CA GLY A 635 47.60 -0.39 69.49
C GLY A 635 46.22 -0.24 70.14
N ARG A 636 45.25 -1.14 69.94
CA ARG A 636 43.99 -1.10 70.74
C ARG A 636 43.45 -2.50 71.09
N LYS A 637 43.59 -2.89 72.37
CA LYS A 637 42.85 -4.01 72.94
C LYS A 637 41.41 -3.56 73.23
N ILE A 638 40.51 -3.76 72.28
CA ILE A 638 39.06 -3.73 72.52
C ILE A 638 38.63 -5.16 72.89
N GLY A 639 37.80 -5.29 73.92
CA GLY A 639 37.43 -6.59 74.49
C GLY A 639 36.59 -7.44 73.54
N VAL A 640 36.74 -8.77 73.68
CA VAL A 640 35.91 -9.85 73.12
C VAL A 640 35.21 -9.50 71.80
N ALA A 641 35.86 -9.83 70.68
CA ALA A 641 35.17 -9.91 69.39
C ALA A 641 34.12 -11.04 69.46
N VAL A 642 32.90 -10.68 69.86
CA VAL A 642 31.74 -11.58 69.80
C VAL A 642 31.56 -11.97 68.34
N ASN A 643 31.67 -13.27 68.04
CA ASN A 643 31.36 -13.82 66.71
C ASN A 643 29.92 -13.40 66.35
N ARG A 644 29.79 -12.38 65.51
CA ARG A 644 28.50 -11.86 65.07
C ARG A 644 27.85 -12.94 64.22
N LYS A 645 26.79 -13.59 64.73
CA LYS A 645 26.02 -14.54 63.90
C LYS A 645 25.60 -13.82 62.61
N PRO A 646 25.85 -14.41 61.43
CA PRO A 646 25.54 -13.77 60.16
C PRO A 646 24.02 -13.68 59.99
N THR A 647 23.58 -12.57 59.40
CA THR A 647 22.18 -12.25 59.13
C THR A 647 21.89 -12.42 57.64
N LEU A 648 20.63 -12.65 57.27
CA LEU A 648 20.24 -12.88 55.88
C LEU A 648 20.56 -11.68 54.99
N GLY A 649 20.31 -10.45 55.46
CA GLY A 649 20.67 -9.21 54.76
C GLY A 649 22.18 -8.99 54.67
N GLY A 650 22.94 -9.40 55.69
CA GLY A 650 24.40 -9.34 55.68
C GLY A 650 25.02 -10.31 54.65
N ILE A 651 24.55 -11.56 54.63
CA ILE A 651 24.96 -12.57 53.64
C ILE A 651 24.60 -12.09 52.23
N PHE A 652 23.35 -11.67 52.02
CA PHE A 652 22.87 -11.23 50.71
C PHE A 652 23.67 -10.05 50.16
N ARG A 653 23.99 -9.06 51.01
CA ARG A 653 24.88 -7.95 50.65
C ARG A 653 26.24 -8.45 50.16
N SER A 654 26.87 -9.39 50.86
CA SER A 654 28.16 -9.96 50.46
C SER A 654 28.08 -10.69 49.12
N SER A 655 27.09 -11.57 48.93
CA SER A 655 26.89 -12.29 47.66
C SER A 655 26.60 -11.35 46.49
N LEU A 656 25.83 -10.28 46.73
CA LEU A 656 25.55 -9.25 45.72
C LEU A 656 26.81 -8.45 45.37
N ILE A 657 27.65 -8.10 46.34
CA ILE A 657 28.94 -7.44 46.08
C ILE A 657 29.86 -8.35 45.24
N GLU A 658 29.94 -9.66 45.53
CA GLU A 658 30.71 -10.59 44.69
C GLU A 658 30.15 -10.67 43.26
N LEU A 659 28.83 -10.70 43.09
CA LEU A 659 28.18 -10.67 41.77
C LEU A 659 28.53 -9.37 41.02
N MET A 660 28.41 -8.20 41.67
CA MET A 660 28.77 -6.92 41.05
C MET A 660 30.25 -6.84 40.71
N THR A 661 31.15 -7.40 41.54
CA THR A 661 32.58 -7.51 41.23
C THR A 661 32.85 -8.44 40.04
N THR A 662 32.15 -9.56 39.96
CA THR A 662 32.26 -10.52 38.85
C THR A 662 31.81 -9.87 37.54
N ILE A 663 30.63 -9.23 37.53
CA ILE A 663 30.10 -8.50 36.38
C ILE A 663 31.02 -7.33 35.98
N GLY A 664 31.54 -6.57 36.95
CA GLY A 664 32.44 -5.43 36.71
C GLY A 664 33.78 -5.80 36.06
N ASN A 665 34.21 -7.06 36.20
CA ASN A 665 35.40 -7.61 35.52
C ASN A 665 35.09 -8.19 34.13
N THR A 666 33.83 -8.16 33.68
CA THR A 666 33.39 -8.59 32.34
C THR A 666 32.95 -7.41 31.49
N ASN A 667 32.93 -7.59 30.17
CA ASN A 667 32.20 -6.69 29.28
C ASN A 667 30.71 -7.07 29.25
N VAL A 668 29.79 -6.10 29.34
CA VAL A 668 28.40 -6.36 29.76
C VAL A 668 27.39 -5.94 28.70
N HIS A 669 26.43 -6.82 28.43
CA HIS A 669 25.38 -6.68 27.42
C HIS A 669 24.02 -6.76 28.10
N TYR A 670 23.04 -5.94 27.70
CA TYR A 670 21.79 -5.78 28.46
C TYR A 670 20.54 -6.10 27.65
N ILE A 671 19.67 -6.92 28.25
CA ILE A 671 18.37 -7.30 27.70
C ILE A 671 17.29 -6.93 28.72
N ARG A 672 16.35 -6.06 28.32
CA ARG A 672 15.22 -5.62 29.14
C ARG A 672 13.93 -6.24 28.58
N CYS A 673 13.41 -7.21 29.31
CA CYS A 673 12.19 -7.92 28.98
C CYS A 673 10.95 -7.14 29.48
N ILE A 674 9.92 -7.02 28.66
CA ILE A 674 8.69 -6.26 28.92
C ILE A 674 7.47 -7.18 28.81
N LYS A 675 6.58 -7.15 29.81
CA LYS A 675 5.27 -7.83 29.83
C LYS A 675 4.20 -6.88 29.27
N PRO A 676 3.60 -7.11 28.09
CA PRO A 676 2.79 -6.08 27.43
C PRO A 676 1.34 -5.98 27.92
N ASN A 677 0.82 -6.96 28.68
CA ASN A 677 -0.50 -6.89 29.31
C ASN A 677 -0.54 -7.77 30.57
N GLU A 678 -1.38 -7.45 31.56
CA GLU A 678 -1.48 -8.26 32.78
C GLU A 678 -2.12 -9.63 32.54
N ALA A 679 -3.11 -9.68 31.64
CA ALA A 679 -4.00 -10.82 31.38
C ALA A 679 -3.33 -12.05 30.74
N LYS A 680 -2.10 -11.92 30.25
CA LYS A 680 -1.36 -12.95 29.47
C LYS A 680 -1.98 -13.25 28.10
N GLU A 681 -2.79 -12.33 27.58
CA GLU A 681 -3.40 -12.42 26.25
C GLU A 681 -2.34 -12.17 25.16
N SER A 682 -2.36 -12.96 24.08
CA SER A 682 -1.36 -12.82 23.02
C SER A 682 -1.58 -11.60 22.14
N TRP A 683 -0.49 -10.92 21.77
CA TRP A 683 -0.45 -9.71 20.93
C TRP A 683 -1.25 -8.50 21.46
N LYS A 684 -1.70 -8.53 22.72
CA LYS A 684 -2.34 -7.40 23.41
C LYS A 684 -1.30 -6.51 24.10
N PHE A 685 -1.49 -5.20 24.00
CA PHE A 685 -0.55 -4.18 24.48
C PHE A 685 -1.30 -3.11 25.31
N GLU A 686 -0.96 -3.02 26.60
CA GLU A 686 -1.57 -2.12 27.59
C GLU A 686 -0.59 -0.96 27.87
N GLY A 687 -0.79 0.16 27.17
CA GLY A 687 0.13 1.29 27.12
C GLY A 687 0.67 1.76 28.49
N PRO A 688 -0.20 2.06 29.49
CA PRO A 688 0.23 2.48 30.83
C PRO A 688 1.11 1.46 31.55
N MET A 689 0.85 0.15 31.37
CA MET A 689 1.59 -0.94 32.01
C MET A 689 2.99 -1.13 31.40
N VAL A 690 3.09 -1.00 30.07
CA VAL A 690 4.38 -0.99 29.37
C VAL A 690 5.17 0.25 29.78
N LEU A 691 4.51 1.40 29.92
CA LEU A 691 5.14 2.65 30.34
C LEU A 691 5.74 2.56 31.76
N SER A 692 5.01 1.98 32.72
CA SER A 692 5.55 1.76 34.07
C SER A 692 6.75 0.81 34.07
N GLN A 693 6.78 -0.21 33.19
CA GLN A 693 7.94 -1.10 33.05
C GLN A 693 9.14 -0.42 32.37
N LEU A 694 8.93 0.44 31.38
CA LEU A 694 10.01 1.20 30.73
C LEU A 694 10.69 2.19 31.69
N ARG A 695 9.92 2.77 32.62
CA ARG A 695 10.43 3.49 33.80
C ARG A 695 11.20 2.54 34.73
N ALA A 696 10.55 1.46 35.19
CA ALA A 696 11.10 0.54 36.19
C ALA A 696 12.30 -0.30 35.73
N CYS A 697 12.50 -0.47 34.42
CA CYS A 697 13.69 -1.12 33.84
C CYS A 697 14.84 -0.14 33.54
N GLY A 698 14.69 1.14 33.89
CA GLY A 698 15.70 2.17 33.63
C GLY A 698 15.87 2.54 32.15
N VAL A 699 15.02 2.04 31.25
CA VAL A 699 15.12 2.26 29.80
C VAL A 699 15.00 3.74 29.47
N LEU A 700 14.03 4.44 30.09
CA LEU A 700 13.85 5.88 29.86
C LEU A 700 15.00 6.73 30.42
N GLU A 701 15.69 6.29 31.47
CA GLU A 701 16.88 6.99 32.00
C GLU A 701 18.11 6.72 31.12
N THR A 702 18.27 5.50 30.60
CA THR A 702 19.25 5.17 29.54
C THR A 702 19.09 6.13 28.37
N ILE A 703 17.83 6.29 27.93
CA ILE A 703 17.45 7.12 26.80
C ILE A 703 17.70 8.61 27.09
N ARG A 704 17.44 9.09 28.31
CA ARG A 704 17.82 10.45 28.74
C ARG A 704 19.32 10.68 28.71
N ILE A 705 20.13 9.71 29.15
CA ILE A 705 21.60 9.79 29.08
C ILE A 705 22.03 9.89 27.60
N SER A 706 21.45 9.09 26.70
CA SER A 706 21.69 9.22 25.26
C SER A 706 21.25 10.58 24.70
N CYS A 707 20.10 11.14 25.12
CA CYS A 707 19.64 12.48 24.73
C CYS A 707 20.56 13.61 25.19
N ALA A 708 21.16 13.48 26.37
CA ALA A 708 22.08 14.46 26.95
C ALA A 708 23.48 14.41 26.31
N GLY A 709 23.79 13.34 25.57
CA GLY A 709 24.91 13.25 24.64
C GLY A 709 24.49 13.53 23.20
N TYR A 710 25.04 12.77 22.25
CA TYR A 710 24.68 12.84 20.83
C TYR A 710 24.01 11.52 20.39
N PRO A 711 22.66 11.42 20.46
CA PRO A 711 21.95 10.18 20.14
C PRO A 711 21.90 9.90 18.64
N GLY A 712 21.70 10.92 17.80
CA GLY A 712 21.58 10.74 16.36
C GLY A 712 22.95 10.54 15.72
N ARG A 713 23.20 9.38 15.12
CA ARG A 713 24.49 9.02 14.49
C ARG A 713 24.28 8.60 13.05
N TRP A 714 25.01 9.21 12.13
CA TRP A 714 24.95 8.93 10.69
C TRP A 714 26.37 8.85 10.14
N THR A 715 26.66 7.92 9.23
CA THR A 715 27.90 8.01 8.45
C THR A 715 27.84 9.20 7.49
N TYR A 716 29.02 9.67 7.06
CA TYR A 716 29.10 10.73 6.06
C TYR A 716 28.38 10.37 4.74
N GLU A 717 28.40 9.10 4.34
CA GLU A 717 27.79 8.62 3.09
C GLU A 717 26.25 8.60 3.16
N GLU A 718 25.67 7.98 4.19
CA GLU A 718 24.21 7.92 4.39
C GLU A 718 23.60 9.33 4.48
N PHE A 719 24.29 10.24 5.17
CA PHE A 719 23.83 11.61 5.33
C PHE A 719 23.87 12.38 4.01
N ALA A 720 24.96 12.27 3.25
CA ALA A 720 25.07 12.88 1.94
C ALA A 720 23.98 12.36 0.99
N LEU A 721 23.81 11.04 0.90
CA LEU A 721 22.81 10.39 0.05
C LEU A 721 21.36 10.76 0.42
N ARG A 722 21.08 11.08 1.70
CA ARG A 722 19.74 11.51 2.13
C ARG A 722 19.47 13.00 1.92
N TYR A 723 20.45 13.86 2.19
CA TYR A 723 20.25 15.30 2.36
C TYR A 723 20.88 16.18 1.27
N TYR A 724 21.54 15.64 0.25
CA TYR A 724 22.10 16.41 -0.89
C TYR A 724 21.11 17.38 -1.54
N LEU A 725 19.80 17.07 -1.50
CA LEU A 725 18.72 17.89 -2.05
C LEU A 725 18.55 19.26 -1.36
N LEU A 726 19.03 19.39 -0.11
CA LEU A 726 18.97 20.65 0.64
C LEU A 726 19.85 21.74 0.01
N ILE A 727 20.95 21.37 -0.67
CA ILE A 727 21.87 22.32 -1.31
C ILE A 727 21.75 22.27 -2.85
N PRO A 728 21.99 23.39 -3.57
CA PRO A 728 22.01 23.38 -5.04
C PRO A 728 23.10 22.44 -5.59
N SER A 729 22.83 21.80 -6.73
CA SER A 729 23.79 20.88 -7.37
C SER A 729 25.11 21.54 -7.82
N SER A 730 25.14 22.87 -7.94
CA SER A 730 26.35 23.66 -8.16
C SER A 730 27.25 23.80 -6.92
N ARG A 731 26.85 23.25 -5.77
CA ARG A 731 27.63 23.19 -4.52
C ARG A 731 27.96 21.75 -4.09
N TRP A 732 27.63 20.74 -4.89
CA TRP A 732 27.97 19.35 -4.56
C TRP A 732 29.48 19.14 -4.70
N GLN A 733 30.14 18.80 -3.59
CA GLN A 733 31.57 18.51 -3.55
C GLN A 733 31.85 17.03 -3.86
N THR A 734 33.00 16.73 -4.46
CA THR A 734 33.44 15.35 -4.74
C THR A 734 33.80 14.58 -3.47
N GLU A 735 34.31 15.26 -2.43
CA GLU A 735 34.59 14.64 -1.14
C GLU A 735 33.33 14.65 -0.27
N ILE A 736 32.89 13.46 0.15
CA ILE A 736 31.65 13.26 0.94
C ILE A 736 31.68 14.09 2.24
N ARG A 737 32.81 14.16 2.95
CA ARG A 737 32.95 14.95 4.19
C ARG A 737 32.76 16.46 3.95
N GLN A 738 33.25 16.98 2.84
CA GLN A 738 33.03 18.38 2.45
C GLN A 738 31.58 18.64 2.04
N LEU A 739 30.99 17.73 1.25
CA LEU A 739 29.57 17.77 0.85
C LEU A 739 28.64 17.80 2.07
N VAL A 740 28.88 16.92 3.05
CA VAL A 740 28.18 16.92 4.34
C VAL A 740 28.34 18.24 5.08
N THR A 741 29.55 18.79 5.12
CA THR A 741 29.84 20.05 5.82
C THR A 741 29.10 21.24 5.19
N GLU A 742 29.02 21.31 3.85
CA GLU A 742 28.19 22.29 3.13
C GLU A 742 26.68 22.13 3.42
N ILE A 743 26.17 20.89 3.44
CA ILE A 743 24.76 20.61 3.77
C ILE A 743 24.45 21.09 5.19
N LEU A 744 25.30 20.76 6.16
CA LEU A 744 25.14 21.15 7.57
C LEU A 744 25.26 22.68 7.75
N ALA A 745 26.26 23.30 7.12
CA ALA A 745 26.44 24.75 7.17
C ALA A 745 25.24 25.52 6.59
N GLN A 746 24.59 25.00 5.54
CA GLN A 746 23.39 25.61 4.96
C GLN A 746 22.11 25.33 5.75
N ALA A 747 22.02 24.19 6.46
CA ALA A 747 20.78 23.75 7.13
C ALA A 747 20.73 24.08 8.63
N LEU A 748 21.87 24.06 9.33
CA LEU A 748 22.00 24.29 10.78
C LEU A 748 22.88 25.51 11.13
N GLY A 749 23.61 26.05 10.14
CA GLY A 749 24.55 27.16 10.32
C GLY A 749 26.01 26.70 10.36
N SER A 750 26.94 27.62 10.09
CA SER A 750 28.38 27.32 10.06
C SER A 750 28.98 27.25 11.48
N LEU A 751 30.02 26.41 11.64
CA LEU A 751 30.77 26.21 12.89
C LEU A 751 31.74 27.39 13.17
N THR A 752 31.21 28.60 13.36
CA THR A 752 32.02 29.82 13.56
C THR A 752 32.41 30.04 15.03
N GLY A 753 33.58 29.51 15.43
CA GLY A 753 34.39 29.97 16.58
C GLY A 753 33.90 29.59 17.98
N THR A 754 32.59 29.47 18.18
CA THR A 754 31.96 28.80 19.32
C THR A 754 31.18 27.61 18.79
N GLY A 755 31.54 26.39 19.21
CA GLY A 755 30.96 25.15 18.68
C GLY A 755 29.43 25.17 18.77
N SER A 756 28.75 24.84 17.66
CA SER A 756 27.30 24.70 17.69
C SER A 756 26.95 23.40 18.39
N ASP A 757 26.45 23.47 19.62
CA ASP A 757 26.12 22.30 20.44
C ASP A 757 25.18 21.29 19.75
N ASN A 758 24.46 21.74 18.71
CA ASN A 758 23.56 20.95 17.88
C ASN A 758 24.20 19.73 17.20
N TYR A 759 25.47 19.80 16.78
CA TYR A 759 26.14 18.69 16.07
C TYR A 759 27.67 18.71 16.17
N GLN A 760 28.28 17.53 16.06
CA GLN A 760 29.74 17.31 16.04
C GLN A 760 30.15 16.44 14.84
N LEU A 761 31.39 16.61 14.38
CA LEU A 761 31.96 15.92 13.22
C LEU A 761 33.10 14.99 13.65
N GLY A 762 32.83 13.70 13.78
CA GLY A 762 33.82 12.68 14.17
C GLY A 762 34.80 12.31 13.07
N LEU A 763 35.53 11.22 13.24
CA LEU A 763 36.42 10.66 12.21
C LEU A 763 35.61 10.00 11.09
N THR A 764 34.61 9.18 11.43
CA THR A 764 33.81 8.38 10.48
C THR A 764 32.31 8.72 10.51
N LYS A 765 31.82 9.35 11.59
CA LYS A 765 30.40 9.64 11.81
C LYS A 765 30.13 11.12 12.08
N ILE A 766 28.87 11.51 11.84
CA ILE A 766 28.27 12.76 12.25
C ILE A 766 27.42 12.48 13.49
N PHE A 767 27.54 13.34 14.50
CA PHE A 767 26.86 13.23 15.79
C PHE A 767 25.88 14.39 15.96
N PHE A 768 24.62 14.10 16.27
CA PHE A 768 23.53 15.08 16.37
C PHE A 768 22.87 15.06 17.75
N ARG A 769 22.51 16.23 18.26
CA ARG A 769 21.58 16.36 19.40
C ARG A 769 20.17 15.90 19.03
N ALA A 770 19.37 15.59 20.06
CA ALA A 770 17.94 15.34 19.91
C ALA A 770 17.23 16.48 19.16
N GLY A 771 16.20 16.15 18.39
CA GLY A 771 15.42 17.09 17.55
C GLY A 771 16.06 17.52 16.23
N MET A 772 17.39 17.45 16.08
CA MET A 772 18.07 17.99 14.89
C MET A 772 17.74 17.23 13.59
N LEU A 773 17.62 15.90 13.65
CA LEU A 773 17.26 15.08 12.49
C LEU A 773 15.83 15.37 11.98
N ALA A 774 14.86 15.62 12.86
CA ALA A 774 13.52 16.06 12.48
C ALA A 774 13.53 17.46 11.85
N HIS A 775 14.40 18.36 12.32
CA HIS A 775 14.55 19.68 11.68
C HIS A 775 15.08 19.54 10.24
N LEU A 776 16.11 18.70 10.03
CA LEU A 776 16.65 18.41 8.69
C LEU A 776 15.61 17.73 7.78
N GLU A 777 14.79 16.81 8.31
CA GLU A 777 13.73 16.17 7.54
C GLU A 777 12.58 17.15 7.20
N ASN A 778 12.23 18.09 8.09
CA ASN A 778 11.26 19.14 7.81
C ASN A 778 11.74 20.09 6.70
N LEU A 779 13.04 20.46 6.69
CA LEU A 779 13.65 21.20 5.59
C LEU A 779 13.62 20.39 4.28
N ARG A 780 13.92 19.09 4.33
CA ARG A 780 13.91 18.17 3.19
C ARG A 780 12.50 18.02 2.60
N GLN A 781 11.49 17.84 3.44
CA GLN A 781 10.09 17.72 3.04
C GLN A 781 9.55 19.03 2.42
N SER A 782 9.93 20.17 2.99
CA SER A 782 9.62 21.50 2.41
C SER A 782 10.24 21.63 1.01
N ARG A 783 11.52 21.26 0.86
CA ARG A 783 12.25 21.33 -0.40
C ARG A 783 11.71 20.36 -1.47
N MET A 784 11.30 19.16 -1.07
CA MET A 784 10.61 18.20 -1.95
C MET A 784 9.24 18.74 -2.42
N SER A 785 8.52 19.43 -1.54
CA SER A 785 7.23 20.06 -1.87
C SER A 785 7.38 21.18 -2.90
N GLU A 786 8.40 22.04 -2.76
CA GLU A 786 8.74 23.06 -3.78
C GLU A 786 9.06 22.43 -5.15
N ALA A 787 9.86 21.35 -5.15
CA ALA A 787 10.23 20.63 -6.37
C ALA A 787 9.00 19.99 -7.05
N ALA A 788 8.11 19.38 -6.26
CA ALA A 788 6.84 18.84 -6.76
C ALA A 788 5.96 19.94 -7.38
N ILE A 789 5.83 21.10 -6.72
CA ILE A 789 5.10 22.27 -7.26
C ILE A 789 5.76 22.77 -8.55
N MET A 790 7.10 22.77 -8.65
CA MET A 790 7.83 23.16 -9.84
C MET A 790 7.59 22.21 -11.03
N ILE A 791 7.51 20.89 -10.79
CA ILE A 791 7.16 19.91 -11.82
C ILE A 791 5.69 20.08 -12.22
N GLN A 792 4.77 20.13 -11.24
CA GLN A 792 3.34 20.25 -11.48
C GLN A 792 2.97 21.51 -12.27
N LYS A 793 3.54 22.68 -11.94
CA LYS A 793 3.23 23.94 -12.66
C LYS A 793 3.68 23.88 -14.12
N ASN A 794 4.83 23.28 -14.41
CA ASN A 794 5.34 23.11 -15.77
C ASN A 794 4.53 22.08 -16.57
N LEU A 795 4.12 20.96 -15.97
CA LEU A 795 3.23 19.98 -16.61
C LEU A 795 1.85 20.58 -16.91
N LYS A 796 1.25 21.30 -15.94
CA LYS A 796 -0.01 22.05 -16.13
C LYS A 796 0.13 23.08 -17.26
N ALA A 797 1.21 23.87 -17.27
CA ALA A 797 1.47 24.84 -18.34
C ALA A 797 1.63 24.17 -19.73
N LYS A 798 2.36 23.06 -19.83
CA LYS A 798 2.52 22.28 -21.08
C LYS A 798 1.18 21.74 -21.58
N TYR A 799 0.35 21.19 -20.68
CA TYR A 799 -0.99 20.68 -20.99
C TYR A 799 -1.93 21.79 -21.49
N TYR A 800 -2.05 22.90 -20.75
CA TYR A 800 -2.92 24.01 -21.15
C TYR A 800 -2.41 24.74 -22.40
N ARG A 801 -1.08 24.89 -22.60
CA ARG A 801 -0.52 25.41 -23.85
C ARG A 801 -0.84 24.50 -25.03
N ARG A 802 -0.82 23.17 -24.86
CA ARG A 802 -1.24 22.23 -25.92
C ARG A 802 -2.72 22.44 -26.25
N LYS A 803 -3.61 22.40 -25.26
CA LYS A 803 -5.05 22.65 -25.46
C LYS A 803 -5.35 24.01 -26.10
N TYR A 804 -4.61 25.06 -25.74
CA TYR A 804 -4.77 26.37 -26.37
C TYR A 804 -4.30 26.40 -27.84
N LEU A 805 -3.21 25.70 -28.18
CA LEU A 805 -2.75 25.59 -29.57
C LEU A 805 -3.69 24.73 -30.41
N GLU A 806 -4.11 23.57 -29.89
CA GLU A 806 -5.18 22.72 -30.47
C GLU A 806 -6.45 23.54 -30.70
N ALA A 807 -6.88 24.35 -29.72
CA ALA A 807 -8.03 25.24 -29.81
C ALA A 807 -7.83 26.42 -30.79
N ARG A 808 -6.63 26.97 -30.92
CA ARG A 808 -6.32 28.11 -31.80
C ARG A 808 -6.18 27.69 -33.26
N GLU A 809 -5.54 26.57 -33.53
CA GLU A 809 -5.64 25.90 -34.84
C GLU A 809 -7.11 25.57 -35.11
N SER A 810 -7.80 25.08 -34.08
CA SER A 810 -9.26 24.91 -34.07
C SER A 810 -10.07 26.23 -34.12
N VAL A 811 -9.45 27.40 -34.35
CA VAL A 811 -10.10 28.69 -34.63
C VAL A 811 -9.63 29.34 -35.95
N ILE A 812 -8.64 28.78 -36.66
CA ILE A 812 -8.12 29.33 -37.94
C ILE A 812 -8.74 28.71 -39.22
N ALA A 813 -8.57 27.41 -39.52
CA ALA A 813 -8.81 26.92 -40.89
C ALA A 813 -10.29 26.90 -41.38
N LEU A 814 -11.30 26.56 -40.58
CA LEU A 814 -12.72 26.70 -40.93
C LEU A 814 -13.22 28.16 -40.76
N GLN A 815 -12.42 29.05 -40.16
CA GLN A 815 -12.55 30.49 -40.36
C GLN A 815 -12.20 30.85 -41.82
N THR A 816 -11.20 30.17 -42.43
CA THR A 816 -10.96 30.28 -43.88
C THR A 816 -12.02 29.55 -44.71
N LEU A 817 -12.57 28.41 -44.27
CA LEU A 817 -13.72 27.78 -44.94
C LEU A 817 -14.99 28.66 -44.88
N ALA A 818 -15.22 29.41 -43.80
CA ALA A 818 -16.31 30.39 -43.71
C ALA A 818 -16.09 31.57 -44.68
N ARG A 819 -14.88 32.14 -44.72
CA ARG A 819 -14.49 33.18 -45.71
C ARG A 819 -14.62 32.66 -47.15
N ALA A 820 -14.21 31.42 -47.41
CA ALA A 820 -14.32 30.76 -48.71
C ALA A 820 -15.78 30.47 -49.09
N TYR A 821 -16.62 30.05 -48.15
CA TYR A 821 -18.06 29.85 -48.38
C TYR A 821 -18.75 31.17 -48.74
N ALA A 822 -18.53 32.24 -47.96
CA ALA A 822 -19.07 33.57 -48.26
C ALA A 822 -18.62 34.07 -49.66
N THR A 823 -17.36 33.82 -50.02
CA THR A 823 -16.82 34.16 -51.33
C THR A 823 -17.48 33.33 -52.46
N ARG A 824 -17.73 32.03 -52.24
CA ARG A 824 -18.44 31.16 -53.20
C ARG A 824 -19.90 31.58 -53.38
N VAL A 825 -20.61 31.95 -52.32
CA VAL A 825 -22.00 32.47 -52.39
C VAL A 825 -22.03 33.74 -53.23
N LYS A 826 -21.20 34.73 -52.92
CA LYS A 826 -21.10 35.99 -53.68
C LYS A 826 -20.69 35.76 -55.15
N ALA A 827 -19.82 34.80 -55.42
CA ALA A 827 -19.47 34.40 -56.79
C ALA A 827 -20.64 33.75 -57.54
N GLN A 828 -21.50 32.99 -56.84
CA GLN A 828 -22.69 32.38 -57.42
C GLN A 828 -23.80 33.40 -57.67
N GLU A 829 -24.00 34.37 -56.77
CA GLU A 829 -24.87 35.54 -57.01
C GLU A 829 -24.44 36.29 -58.28
N LEU A 830 -23.16 36.65 -58.41
CA LEU A 830 -22.63 37.31 -59.60
C LEU A 830 -22.81 36.47 -60.88
N ARG A 831 -22.68 35.13 -60.80
CA ARG A 831 -22.96 34.22 -61.91
C ARG A 831 -24.44 34.20 -62.30
N THR A 832 -25.36 34.12 -61.34
CA THR A 832 -26.81 34.12 -61.62
C THR A 832 -27.28 35.45 -62.19
N VAL A 833 -26.79 36.59 -61.67
CA VAL A 833 -27.04 37.93 -62.26
C VAL A 833 -26.50 38.02 -63.68
N LYS A 834 -25.28 37.52 -63.95
CA LYS A 834 -24.70 37.50 -65.31
C LYS A 834 -25.49 36.59 -66.25
N ALA A 835 -25.99 35.45 -65.79
CA ALA A 835 -26.85 34.56 -66.56
C ALA A 835 -28.20 35.22 -66.89
N ALA A 836 -28.89 35.77 -65.88
CA ALA A 836 -30.18 36.45 -66.04
C ALA A 836 -30.09 37.64 -67.00
N THR A 837 -29.09 38.50 -66.83
CA THR A 837 -28.86 39.66 -67.74
C THR A 837 -28.50 39.22 -69.16
N THR A 838 -27.77 38.11 -69.34
CA THR A 838 -27.49 37.53 -70.66
C THR A 838 -28.76 37.00 -71.33
N ILE A 839 -29.60 36.25 -70.60
CA ILE A 839 -30.90 35.74 -71.10
C ILE A 839 -31.82 36.91 -71.48
N GLN A 840 -31.93 37.93 -70.62
CA GLN A 840 -32.69 39.15 -70.90
C GLN A 840 -32.18 39.89 -72.14
N ARG A 841 -30.85 40.03 -72.31
CA ARG A 841 -30.23 40.66 -73.49
C ARG A 841 -30.59 39.90 -74.77
N VAL A 842 -30.45 38.58 -74.77
CA VAL A 842 -30.75 37.73 -75.94
C VAL A 842 -32.24 37.80 -76.29
N TRP A 843 -33.13 37.63 -75.29
CA TRP A 843 -34.58 37.68 -75.51
C TRP A 843 -35.05 39.06 -76.03
N ARG A 844 -34.59 40.16 -75.42
CA ARG A 844 -34.91 41.53 -75.87
C ARG A 844 -34.44 41.75 -77.31
N GLY A 845 -33.19 41.38 -77.62
CA GLY A 845 -32.64 41.51 -78.98
C GLY A 845 -33.42 40.68 -80.01
N GLN A 846 -33.84 39.45 -79.67
CA GLN A 846 -34.58 38.57 -80.56
C GLN A 846 -36.04 39.02 -80.74
N LYS A 847 -36.68 39.59 -79.71
CA LYS A 847 -38.01 40.22 -79.79
C LYS A 847 -38.00 41.37 -80.80
N GLU A 848 -37.11 42.35 -80.62
CA GLU A 848 -37.07 43.53 -81.50
C GLU A 848 -36.61 43.18 -82.93
N ARG A 849 -35.67 42.24 -83.10
CA ARG A 849 -35.30 41.71 -84.42
C ARG A 849 -36.49 41.05 -85.13
N LYS A 850 -37.36 40.32 -84.42
CA LYS A 850 -38.57 39.71 -84.98
C LYS A 850 -39.63 40.76 -85.37
N ALA A 851 -39.76 41.84 -84.60
CA ALA A 851 -40.63 42.97 -84.93
C ALA A 851 -40.14 43.72 -86.19
N PHE A 852 -38.86 44.08 -86.24
CA PHE A 852 -38.24 44.76 -87.39
C PHE A 852 -38.34 43.92 -88.68
N LEU A 853 -38.06 42.62 -88.62
CA LEU A 853 -38.15 41.75 -89.80
C LEU A 853 -39.58 41.64 -90.34
N ARG A 854 -40.61 41.65 -89.47
CA ARG A 854 -42.02 41.71 -89.89
C ARG A 854 -42.33 43.00 -90.63
N ILE A 855 -41.93 44.15 -90.09
CA ILE A 855 -42.09 45.47 -90.73
C ILE A 855 -41.38 45.50 -92.09
N ARG A 856 -40.12 45.03 -92.16
CA ARG A 856 -39.35 44.96 -93.40
C ARG A 856 -40.03 44.09 -94.46
N SER A 857 -40.59 42.95 -94.07
CA SER A 857 -41.33 42.05 -94.98
C SER A 857 -42.59 42.72 -95.55
N ASN A 858 -43.37 43.41 -94.71
CA ASN A 858 -44.56 44.16 -95.14
C ASN A 858 -44.20 45.30 -96.11
N VAL A 859 -43.12 46.05 -95.84
CA VAL A 859 -42.64 47.12 -96.74
C VAL A 859 -42.17 46.55 -98.08
N ILE A 860 -41.46 45.43 -98.10
CA ILE A 860 -41.05 44.76 -99.35
C ILE A 860 -42.28 44.29 -100.15
N LEU A 861 -43.30 43.75 -99.49
CA LEU A 861 -44.57 43.34 -100.13
C LEU A 861 -45.28 44.54 -100.79
N ALA A 862 -45.39 45.67 -100.06
CA ALA A 862 -45.99 46.90 -100.57
C ALA A 862 -45.20 47.48 -101.76
N GLN A 863 -43.87 47.49 -101.69
CA GLN A 863 -43.01 47.92 -102.80
C GLN A 863 -43.16 47.01 -104.04
N ALA A 864 -43.28 45.70 -103.86
CA ALA A 864 -43.52 44.75 -104.95
C ALA A 864 -44.88 45.00 -105.62
N ALA A 865 -45.94 45.19 -104.83
CA ALA A 865 -47.28 45.54 -105.33
C ALA A 865 -47.29 46.86 -106.12
N ALA A 866 -46.63 47.90 -105.59
CA ALA A 866 -46.53 49.21 -106.23
C ALA A 866 -45.74 49.16 -107.55
N LYS A 867 -44.59 48.48 -107.59
CA LYS A 867 -43.81 48.25 -108.82
C LYS A 867 -44.63 47.49 -109.88
N GLY A 868 -45.39 46.46 -109.45
CA GLY A 868 -46.30 45.72 -110.31
C GLY A 868 -47.44 46.56 -110.88
N TYR A 869 -48.02 47.48 -110.08
CA TYR A 869 -49.05 48.42 -110.54
C TYR A 869 -48.51 49.41 -111.58
N LEU A 870 -47.37 50.07 -111.30
CA LEU A 870 -46.75 51.04 -112.20
C LEU A 870 -46.44 50.42 -113.57
N ARG A 871 -45.89 49.20 -113.61
CA ARG A 871 -45.61 48.52 -114.88
C ARG A 871 -46.88 48.15 -115.66
N ARG A 872 -47.98 47.79 -114.98
CA ARG A 872 -49.28 47.55 -115.64
C ARG A 872 -49.86 48.83 -116.25
N LYS A 873 -49.77 49.98 -115.57
CA LYS A 873 -50.20 51.29 -116.10
C LYS A 873 -49.47 51.62 -117.42
N GLN A 874 -48.14 51.53 -117.42
CA GLN A 874 -47.30 51.81 -118.59
C GLN A 874 -47.62 50.91 -119.80
N ILE A 875 -47.91 49.63 -119.57
CA ILE A 875 -48.32 48.69 -120.63
C ILE A 875 -49.67 49.08 -121.22
N MET A 876 -50.62 49.55 -120.39
CA MET A 876 -51.94 49.97 -120.86
C MET A 876 -51.87 51.26 -121.70
N GLU A 877 -51.09 52.25 -121.26
CA GLU A 877 -50.83 53.49 -122.01
C GLU A 877 -50.23 53.18 -123.40
N THR A 878 -49.26 52.27 -123.44
CA THR A 878 -48.64 51.79 -124.70
C THR A 878 -49.66 51.09 -125.61
N ARG A 879 -50.58 50.28 -125.07
CA ARG A 879 -51.65 49.63 -125.84
C ARG A 879 -52.61 50.65 -126.45
N VAL A 880 -53.01 51.67 -125.71
CA VAL A 880 -53.91 52.73 -126.20
C VAL A 880 -53.24 53.52 -127.34
N GLY A 881 -51.97 53.92 -127.18
CA GLY A 881 -51.21 54.59 -128.24
C GLY A 881 -51.15 53.78 -129.55
N ASN A 882 -50.84 52.48 -129.45
CA ASN A 882 -50.80 51.59 -130.62
C ASN A 882 -52.17 51.44 -131.32
N ALA A 883 -53.27 51.43 -130.55
CA ALA A 883 -54.62 51.39 -131.12
C ALA A 883 -54.95 52.67 -131.92
N VAL A 884 -54.57 53.85 -131.41
CA VAL A 884 -54.75 55.13 -132.11
C VAL A 884 -53.99 55.15 -133.44
N ILE A 885 -52.72 54.70 -133.46
CA ILE A 885 -51.90 54.61 -134.67
C ILE A 885 -52.55 53.69 -135.73
N LEU A 886 -53.11 52.56 -135.30
CA LEU A 886 -53.80 51.61 -136.20
C LEU A 886 -55.04 52.24 -136.85
N ILE A 887 -55.88 52.95 -136.07
CA ILE A 887 -57.08 53.64 -136.57
C ILE A 887 -56.70 54.72 -137.60
N GLN A 888 -55.68 55.53 -137.30
CA GLN A 888 -55.18 56.56 -138.22
C GLN A 888 -54.66 55.95 -139.55
N ARG A 889 -53.93 54.84 -139.49
CA ARG A 889 -53.43 54.11 -140.67
C ARG A 889 -54.58 53.63 -141.58
N VAL A 890 -55.61 53.01 -141.00
CA VAL A 890 -56.77 52.48 -141.76
C VAL A 890 -57.59 53.61 -142.39
N TRP A 891 -57.79 54.73 -141.70
CA TRP A 891 -58.51 55.88 -142.25
C TRP A 891 -57.77 56.51 -143.44
N ARG A 892 -56.45 56.74 -143.33
CA ARG A 892 -55.62 57.30 -144.40
C ARG A 892 -55.68 56.44 -145.67
N ALA A 893 -55.60 55.12 -145.53
CA ALA A 893 -55.73 54.18 -146.67
C ALA A 893 -57.12 54.24 -147.34
N ARG A 894 -58.20 54.25 -146.56
CA ARG A 894 -59.58 54.36 -147.10
C ARG A 894 -59.82 55.68 -147.85
N ARG A 895 -59.17 56.78 -147.45
CA ARG A 895 -59.27 58.08 -148.15
C ARG A 895 -58.74 58.00 -149.59
N GLN A 896 -57.54 57.45 -149.79
CA GLN A 896 -56.97 57.29 -151.14
C GLN A 896 -57.77 56.32 -152.02
N LEU A 897 -58.25 55.21 -151.46
CA LEU A 897 -59.03 54.23 -152.23
C LEU A 897 -60.35 54.82 -152.78
N ARG A 898 -60.98 55.77 -152.04
CA ARG A 898 -62.14 56.52 -152.55
C ARG A 898 -61.76 57.45 -153.72
N ALA A 899 -60.65 58.18 -153.62
CA ALA A 899 -60.19 59.09 -154.67
C ALA A 899 -59.91 58.36 -155.99
N PHE A 900 -59.15 57.27 -155.94
CA PHE A 900 -58.85 56.44 -157.13
C PHE A 900 -60.12 55.85 -157.78
N ARG A 901 -61.08 55.36 -156.97
CA ARG A 901 -62.36 54.83 -157.49
C ARG A 901 -63.20 55.92 -158.18
N SER A 902 -63.18 57.15 -157.69
CA SER A 902 -63.85 58.29 -158.32
C SER A 902 -63.23 58.64 -159.68
N TYR A 903 -61.89 58.74 -159.73
CA TYR A 903 -61.16 58.98 -160.97
C TYR A 903 -61.44 57.89 -162.03
N ARG A 904 -61.35 56.60 -161.65
CA ARG A 904 -61.65 55.48 -162.55
C ARG A 904 -63.07 55.52 -163.10
N LYS A 905 -64.08 55.90 -162.30
CA LYS A 905 -65.47 56.06 -162.79
C LYS A 905 -65.57 57.11 -163.90
N LYS A 906 -64.89 58.26 -163.76
CA LYS A 906 -64.88 59.32 -164.79
C LYS A 906 -64.27 58.84 -166.10
N VAL A 907 -63.14 58.13 -166.05
CA VAL A 907 -62.45 57.58 -167.24
C VAL A 907 -63.33 56.54 -167.97
N VAL A 908 -63.96 55.62 -167.23
CA VAL A 908 -64.83 54.58 -167.83
C VAL A 908 -66.05 55.19 -168.53
N LEU A 909 -66.63 56.27 -167.99
CA LEU A 909 -67.74 56.97 -168.63
C LEU A 909 -67.36 57.50 -170.01
N VAL A 910 -66.21 58.21 -170.12
CA VAL A 910 -65.69 58.72 -171.40
C VAL A 910 -65.45 57.60 -172.40
N GLN A 911 -64.83 56.49 -171.96
CA GLN A 911 -64.59 55.32 -172.82
C GLN A 911 -65.89 54.67 -173.32
N SER A 912 -66.95 54.65 -172.51
CA SER A 912 -68.24 54.06 -172.91
C SER A 912 -68.95 54.86 -174.01
N LEU A 913 -68.94 56.19 -173.90
CA LEU A 913 -69.51 57.10 -174.90
C LEU A 913 -68.79 57.00 -176.26
N TRP A 914 -67.47 56.88 -176.23
CA TRP A 914 -66.65 56.72 -177.44
C TRP A 914 -66.95 55.39 -178.16
N ARG A 915 -67.02 54.27 -177.43
CA ARG A 915 -67.34 52.94 -178.00
C ARG A 915 -68.74 52.90 -178.63
N ALA A 916 -69.73 53.53 -178.00
CA ALA A 916 -71.09 53.63 -178.55
C ALA A 916 -71.12 54.37 -179.91
N LYS A 917 -70.27 55.39 -180.10
CA LYS A 917 -70.15 56.12 -181.38
C LYS A 917 -69.60 55.25 -182.51
N GLN A 918 -68.63 54.36 -182.23
CA GLN A 918 -68.11 53.40 -183.21
C GLN A 918 -69.17 52.36 -183.62
N ALA A 919 -69.83 51.72 -182.65
CA ALA A 919 -70.81 50.66 -182.91
C ALA A 919 -71.96 51.13 -183.84
N ARG A 920 -72.44 52.37 -183.64
CA ARG A 920 -73.48 52.98 -184.49
C ARG A 920 -73.06 53.20 -185.95
N LYS A 921 -71.76 53.25 -186.26
CA LYS A 921 -71.25 53.34 -187.64
C LYS A 921 -71.26 51.97 -188.33
N GLY A 922 -70.77 50.94 -187.66
CA GLY A 922 -70.70 49.56 -188.20
C GLY A 922 -72.06 48.87 -188.36
N TYR A 923 -73.05 49.18 -187.52
CA TYR A 923 -74.42 48.66 -187.69
C TYR A 923 -75.08 49.10 -188.99
N LYS A 924 -74.67 50.25 -189.56
CA LYS A 924 -75.28 50.75 -190.80
C LYS A 924 -74.83 49.96 -192.03
N THR A 925 -73.55 49.56 -192.11
CA THR A 925 -73.01 48.74 -193.21
C THR A 925 -73.52 47.30 -193.16
N MET A 926 -73.56 46.68 -191.96
CA MET A 926 -74.03 45.29 -191.79
C MET A 926 -75.51 45.05 -192.19
N ARG A 927 -76.30 46.11 -192.42
CA ARG A 927 -77.71 45.97 -192.80
C ARG A 927 -77.92 45.74 -194.31
N GLU A 928 -76.95 46.09 -195.15
CA GLU A 928 -77.08 45.98 -196.61
C GLU A 928 -76.60 44.62 -197.15
N GLU A 929 -75.77 43.90 -196.38
CA GLU A 929 -75.16 42.61 -196.75
C GLU A 929 -76.04 41.38 -196.43
N ALA A 930 -77.18 41.57 -195.75
CA ALA A 930 -78.02 40.50 -195.20
C ALA A 930 -79.09 39.94 -196.17
N ARG A 931 -78.66 39.30 -197.27
CA ARG A 931 -79.49 38.42 -198.10
C ARG A 931 -78.83 37.05 -198.25
N ASP A 932 -79.34 36.09 -197.45
CA ASP A 932 -78.75 34.80 -197.09
C ASP A 932 -78.33 33.86 -198.25
N LEU A 933 -77.21 33.15 -198.06
CA LEU A 933 -77.25 31.74 -197.62
C LEU A 933 -75.85 31.12 -197.30
N LYS A 934 -75.85 30.02 -196.52
CA LYS A 934 -74.74 29.10 -196.19
C LYS A 934 -73.55 29.62 -195.34
N GLN A 935 -73.54 29.28 -194.04
CA GLN A 935 -72.42 28.55 -193.40
C GLN A 935 -72.81 28.00 -192.01
N ILE A 936 -72.40 26.76 -191.68
CA ILE A 936 -72.78 26.00 -190.47
C ILE A 936 -71.56 25.16 -189.97
N SER A 937 -71.56 24.80 -188.68
CA SER A 937 -70.92 23.62 -188.03
C SER A 937 -69.77 23.82 -187.02
N TYR A 938 -68.77 24.66 -187.28
CA TYR A 938 -67.45 24.54 -186.61
C TYR A 938 -67.28 25.18 -185.20
N LYS A 939 -68.31 25.22 -184.34
CA LYS A 939 -68.25 25.98 -183.05
C LYS A 939 -68.76 25.29 -181.77
N LEU A 940 -69.13 24.00 -181.79
CA LEU A 940 -69.79 23.35 -180.64
C LEU A 940 -68.87 22.61 -179.64
N GLU A 941 -67.70 22.09 -180.04
CA GLU A 941 -66.93 21.15 -179.18
C GLU A 941 -66.20 21.81 -178.00
N ASN A 942 -65.72 23.04 -178.15
CA ASN A 942 -64.81 23.70 -177.20
C ASN A 942 -65.43 24.04 -175.81
N LYS A 943 -66.68 23.67 -175.53
CA LYS A 943 -67.38 24.04 -174.28
C LYS A 943 -67.51 22.93 -173.23
N VAL A 944 -67.19 21.68 -173.58
CA VAL A 944 -67.38 20.53 -172.68
C VAL A 944 -66.19 20.30 -171.73
N VAL A 945 -64.96 20.58 -172.19
CA VAL A 945 -63.72 20.27 -171.43
C VAL A 945 -63.58 21.12 -170.15
N GLU A 946 -63.99 22.39 -170.21
CA GLU A 946 -63.78 23.41 -169.16
C GLU A 946 -64.39 23.05 -167.80
N LEU A 947 -65.53 22.34 -167.79
CA LEU A 947 -66.27 22.02 -166.56
C LEU A 947 -65.66 20.86 -165.76
N THR A 948 -64.87 19.97 -166.38
CA THR A 948 -64.44 18.72 -165.74
C THR A 948 -63.33 18.94 -164.71
N GLN A 949 -62.46 19.94 -164.90
CA GLN A 949 -61.34 20.20 -163.98
C GLN A 949 -61.79 20.74 -162.61
N SER A 950 -62.93 21.44 -162.53
CA SER A 950 -63.32 22.14 -161.31
C SER A 950 -63.78 21.22 -160.17
N LEU A 951 -64.11 19.96 -160.45
CA LEU A 951 -64.63 19.01 -159.46
C LEU A 951 -63.51 18.30 -158.65
N GLY A 952 -62.32 18.15 -159.23
CA GLY A 952 -61.22 17.37 -158.62
C GLY A 952 -60.56 18.04 -157.41
N THR A 953 -60.45 19.37 -157.43
CA THR A 953 -59.74 20.16 -156.40
C THR A 953 -60.40 20.08 -155.02
N MET A 954 -61.73 20.19 -154.97
CA MET A 954 -62.52 20.15 -153.73
C MET A 954 -62.40 18.81 -153.00
N LYS A 955 -62.26 17.70 -153.74
CA LYS A 955 -62.16 16.33 -153.18
C LYS A 955 -60.85 16.09 -152.44
N SER A 956 -59.78 16.84 -152.79
CA SER A 956 -58.47 16.75 -152.13
C SER A 956 -58.45 17.39 -150.75
N GLN A 957 -59.04 18.58 -150.60
CA GLN A 957 -59.02 19.34 -149.35
C GLN A 957 -59.69 18.61 -148.19
N ASN A 958 -60.81 17.93 -148.45
CA ASN A 958 -61.58 17.24 -147.41
C ASN A 958 -60.80 16.07 -146.78
N LYS A 959 -59.93 15.39 -147.55
CA LYS A 959 -59.06 14.31 -147.04
C LYS A 959 -57.97 14.81 -146.08
N SER A 960 -57.55 16.08 -146.20
CA SER A 960 -56.55 16.67 -145.31
C SER A 960 -57.07 16.95 -143.90
N LEU A 961 -58.36 17.26 -143.75
CA LEU A 961 -58.95 17.64 -142.46
C LEU A 961 -59.21 16.42 -141.56
N VAL A 962 -59.58 15.27 -142.14
CA VAL A 962 -59.80 14.02 -141.38
C VAL A 962 -58.53 13.60 -140.62
N ASN A 963 -57.37 13.60 -141.29
CA ASN A 963 -56.08 13.25 -140.69
C ASN A 963 -55.66 14.18 -139.54
N GLN A 964 -56.21 15.40 -139.42
CA GLN A 964 -55.92 16.30 -138.31
C GLN A 964 -56.72 15.93 -137.04
N VAL A 965 -57.91 15.33 -137.18
CA VAL A 965 -58.76 14.95 -136.04
C VAL A 965 -58.16 13.76 -135.27
N GLU A 966 -57.78 12.69 -135.98
CA GLU A 966 -57.20 11.47 -135.37
C GLU A 966 -55.94 11.76 -134.52
N ASN A 967 -55.13 12.72 -134.96
CA ASN A 967 -53.92 13.15 -134.24
C ASN A 967 -54.23 13.79 -132.88
N TYR A 968 -55.32 14.56 -132.77
CA TYR A 968 -55.71 15.18 -131.50
C TYR A 968 -56.33 14.18 -130.51
N GLU A 969 -57.08 13.18 -130.98
CA GLU A 969 -57.63 12.13 -130.11
C GLU A 969 -56.52 11.29 -129.46
N SER A 970 -55.46 10.97 -130.22
CA SER A 970 -54.27 10.28 -129.71
C SER A 970 -53.61 11.03 -128.53
N GLN A 971 -53.50 12.36 -128.64
CA GLN A 971 -52.90 13.19 -127.59
C GLN A 971 -53.75 13.20 -126.31
N ILE A 972 -55.08 13.25 -126.41
CA ILE A 972 -55.98 13.21 -125.24
C ILE A 972 -55.83 11.88 -124.47
N LYS A 973 -55.66 10.76 -125.19
CA LYS A 973 -55.42 9.43 -124.58
C LYS A 973 -54.15 9.40 -123.72
N SER A 974 -53.07 10.04 -124.17
CA SER A 974 -51.80 10.16 -123.42
C SER A 974 -51.94 10.95 -122.12
N TRP A 975 -52.77 11.99 -122.08
CA TRP A 975 -52.94 12.83 -120.90
C TRP A 975 -53.75 12.16 -119.79
N LYS A 976 -54.80 11.37 -120.12
CA LYS A 976 -55.57 10.63 -119.11
C LYS A 976 -54.72 9.62 -118.33
N SER A 977 -53.83 8.89 -119.02
CA SER A 977 -52.92 7.92 -118.39
C SER A 977 -52.01 8.58 -117.32
N ARG A 978 -51.44 9.75 -117.63
CA ARG A 978 -50.58 10.50 -116.71
C ARG A 978 -51.28 11.05 -115.46
N HIS A 979 -52.61 11.21 -115.48
CA HIS A 979 -53.35 11.69 -114.32
C HIS A 979 -53.55 10.57 -113.28
N ASN A 980 -54.03 9.40 -113.71
CA ASN A 980 -54.27 8.26 -112.82
C ASN A 980 -53.00 7.80 -112.09
N ALA A 981 -51.84 7.86 -112.76
CA ALA A 981 -50.53 7.49 -112.17
C ALA A 981 -50.03 8.44 -111.07
N LEU A 982 -50.58 9.64 -110.93
CA LEU A 982 -50.31 10.56 -109.82
C LEU A 982 -51.28 10.35 -108.64
N GLU A 983 -52.48 9.85 -108.90
CA GLU A 983 -53.51 9.61 -107.88
C GLU A 983 -53.24 8.34 -107.05
N THR A 984 -52.68 7.28 -107.66
CA THR A 984 -52.17 6.12 -106.91
C THR A 984 -51.01 6.51 -106.00
N ARG A 985 -50.03 7.24 -106.53
CA ARG A 985 -48.83 7.65 -105.80
C ARG A 985 -49.10 8.58 -104.61
N THR A 986 -50.21 9.32 -104.63
CA THR A 986 -50.66 10.12 -103.47
C THR A 986 -51.37 9.28 -102.41
N LYS A 987 -52.04 8.19 -102.79
CA LYS A 987 -52.66 7.24 -101.83
C LYS A 987 -51.62 6.38 -101.11
N GLU A 988 -50.50 6.05 -101.77
CA GLU A 988 -49.38 5.32 -101.15
C GLU A 988 -48.68 6.14 -100.05
N LEU A 989 -48.33 7.40 -100.33
CA LEU A 989 -47.71 8.30 -99.35
C LEU A 989 -48.62 8.60 -98.14
N GLN A 990 -49.94 8.56 -98.32
CA GLN A 990 -50.92 8.70 -97.23
C GLN A 990 -50.88 7.50 -96.26
N ALA A 991 -50.42 6.32 -96.70
CA ALA A 991 -50.29 5.13 -95.87
C ALA A 991 -49.00 5.13 -95.03
N GLU A 992 -47.85 5.48 -95.63
CA GLU A 992 -46.57 5.62 -94.90
C GLU A 992 -46.67 6.64 -93.74
N ALA A 993 -47.37 7.76 -93.97
CA ALA A 993 -47.56 8.80 -92.96
C ALA A 993 -48.22 8.30 -91.66
N ASN A 994 -49.09 7.28 -91.74
CA ASN A 994 -49.78 6.72 -90.57
C ASN A 994 -48.90 5.72 -89.78
N GLN A 995 -47.85 5.15 -90.37
CA GLN A 995 -46.94 4.24 -89.68
C GLN A 995 -45.95 4.98 -88.77
N ALA A 996 -45.63 6.24 -89.07
CA ALA A 996 -44.68 7.05 -88.29
C ALA A 996 -45.15 7.37 -86.86
N GLY A 997 -46.47 7.41 -86.60
CA GLY A 997 -47.03 7.76 -85.28
C GLY A 997 -46.66 6.77 -84.17
N ILE A 998 -46.47 5.49 -84.49
CA ILE A 998 -46.20 4.42 -83.51
C ILE A 998 -44.79 4.55 -82.91
N ALA A 999 -43.83 5.15 -83.64
CA ALA A 999 -42.48 5.39 -83.14
C ALA A 999 -42.43 6.46 -82.03
N VAL A 1000 -43.25 7.51 -82.15
CA VAL A 1000 -43.24 8.66 -81.21
C VAL A 1000 -43.73 8.25 -79.83
N ALA A 1001 -44.82 7.48 -79.75
CA ALA A 1001 -45.35 6.97 -78.48
C ALA A 1001 -44.36 6.05 -77.76
N LYS A 1002 -43.60 5.23 -78.50
CA LYS A 1002 -42.55 4.37 -77.95
C LYS A 1002 -41.37 5.17 -77.39
N LEU A 1003 -40.99 6.27 -78.05
CA LEU A 1003 -39.92 7.16 -77.59
C LEU A 1003 -40.29 7.88 -76.29
N GLN A 1004 -41.52 8.40 -76.18
CA GLN A 1004 -41.98 9.07 -74.95
C GLN A 1004 -42.09 8.10 -73.76
N ALA A 1005 -42.53 6.86 -73.99
CA ALA A 1005 -42.51 5.82 -72.96
C ALA A 1005 -41.07 5.51 -72.50
N MET A 1006 -40.11 5.41 -73.43
CA MET A 1006 -38.69 5.21 -73.09
C MET A 1006 -38.07 6.42 -72.37
N GLU A 1007 -38.43 7.66 -72.68
CA GLU A 1007 -37.96 8.83 -71.94
C GLU A 1007 -38.52 8.85 -70.51
N GLU A 1008 -39.80 8.49 -70.29
CA GLU A 1008 -40.35 8.36 -68.94
C GLU A 1008 -39.75 7.20 -68.15
N GLU A 1009 -39.53 6.04 -68.78
CA GLU A 1009 -38.84 4.92 -68.14
C GLU A 1009 -37.39 5.28 -67.81
N MET A 1010 -36.63 5.87 -68.73
CA MET A 1010 -35.24 6.27 -68.48
C MET A 1010 -35.15 7.34 -67.39
N LYS A 1011 -36.11 8.28 -67.32
CA LYS A 1011 -36.17 9.30 -66.26
C LYS A 1011 -36.55 8.70 -64.90
N LYS A 1012 -37.45 7.73 -64.85
CA LYS A 1012 -37.72 6.92 -63.65
C LYS A 1012 -36.51 6.07 -63.26
N LEU A 1013 -35.78 5.51 -64.22
CA LEU A 1013 -34.55 4.74 -63.97
C LEU A 1013 -33.43 5.64 -63.44
N GLN A 1014 -33.31 6.87 -63.96
CA GLN A 1014 -32.36 7.87 -63.47
C GLN A 1014 -32.69 8.30 -62.05
N GLN A 1015 -33.96 8.61 -61.74
CA GLN A 1015 -34.37 8.92 -60.36
C GLN A 1015 -34.19 7.72 -59.43
N ASN A 1016 -34.56 6.50 -59.84
CA ASN A 1016 -34.32 5.29 -59.05
C ASN A 1016 -32.82 5.02 -58.86
N PHE A 1017 -31.96 5.35 -59.84
CA PHE A 1017 -30.51 5.23 -59.72
C PHE A 1017 -29.93 6.28 -58.77
N ASP A 1018 -30.39 7.53 -58.86
CA ASP A 1018 -29.96 8.61 -57.97
C ASP A 1018 -30.46 8.38 -56.53
N ASP A 1019 -31.71 7.95 -56.33
CA ASP A 1019 -32.27 7.55 -55.03
C ASP A 1019 -31.65 6.25 -54.49
N SER A 1020 -31.29 5.29 -55.34
CA SER A 1020 -30.52 4.11 -54.93
C SER A 1020 -29.07 4.46 -54.63
N THR A 1021 -28.49 5.49 -55.26
CA THR A 1021 -27.14 5.99 -54.97
C THR A 1021 -27.14 6.84 -53.69
N MET A 1022 -28.21 7.59 -53.43
CA MET A 1022 -28.46 8.28 -52.16
C MET A 1022 -28.70 7.26 -51.05
N ASN A 1023 -29.44 6.17 -51.29
CA ASN A 1023 -29.60 5.08 -50.31
C ASN A 1023 -28.34 4.25 -50.14
N VAL A 1024 -27.52 4.00 -51.17
CA VAL A 1024 -26.22 3.33 -50.99
C VAL A 1024 -25.27 4.23 -50.22
N LYS A 1025 -25.22 5.55 -50.50
CA LYS A 1025 -24.43 6.49 -49.69
C LYS A 1025 -24.97 6.59 -48.26
N ARG A 1026 -26.28 6.65 -48.06
CA ARG A 1026 -26.89 6.66 -46.73
C ARG A 1026 -26.62 5.35 -45.99
N MET A 1027 -26.72 4.19 -46.64
CA MET A 1027 -26.34 2.91 -46.05
C MET A 1027 -24.83 2.80 -45.83
N GLN A 1028 -23.96 3.51 -46.58
CA GLN A 1028 -22.51 3.55 -46.34
C GLN A 1028 -22.13 4.54 -45.23
N GLU A 1029 -22.87 5.63 -45.05
CA GLU A 1029 -22.75 6.56 -43.93
C GLU A 1029 -23.31 5.90 -42.67
N GLU A 1030 -24.49 5.25 -42.74
CA GLU A 1030 -25.08 4.40 -41.69
C GLU A 1030 -24.21 3.16 -41.40
N GLU A 1031 -23.54 2.55 -42.38
CA GLU A 1031 -22.56 1.46 -42.17
C GLU A 1031 -21.27 2.01 -41.53
N ARG A 1032 -20.83 3.23 -41.87
CA ARG A 1032 -19.70 3.86 -41.17
C ARG A 1032 -20.09 4.21 -39.75
N GLU A 1033 -21.24 4.83 -39.52
CA GLU A 1033 -21.77 5.13 -38.18
C GLU A 1033 -22.07 3.86 -37.38
N LEU A 1034 -22.55 2.77 -38.00
CA LEU A 1034 -22.67 1.46 -37.34
C LEU A 1034 -21.33 0.80 -37.09
N LYS A 1035 -20.32 0.95 -37.95
CA LYS A 1035 -18.94 0.45 -37.71
C LYS A 1035 -18.21 1.29 -36.67
N GLU A 1036 -18.43 2.59 -36.64
CA GLU A 1036 -17.87 3.54 -35.68
C GLU A 1036 -18.58 3.39 -34.32
N SER A 1037 -19.89 3.12 -34.32
CA SER A 1037 -20.66 2.68 -33.16
C SER A 1037 -20.32 1.26 -32.71
N LEU A 1038 -19.99 0.32 -33.62
CA LEU A 1038 -19.46 -1.00 -33.25
C LEU A 1038 -18.02 -0.89 -32.72
N ARG A 1039 -17.28 0.14 -33.12
CA ARG A 1039 -15.93 0.40 -32.65
C ARG A 1039 -15.95 1.07 -31.29
N THR A 1040 -16.77 2.10 -31.08
CA THR A 1040 -16.99 2.66 -29.73
C THR A 1040 -17.65 1.63 -28.83
N ALA A 1041 -18.63 0.83 -29.30
CA ALA A 1041 -19.20 -0.26 -28.51
C ALA A 1041 -18.24 -1.44 -28.29
N ASN A 1042 -17.22 -1.66 -29.15
CA ASN A 1042 -16.14 -2.61 -28.88
C ASN A 1042 -15.09 -2.02 -27.94
N ASP A 1043 -14.74 -0.74 -28.05
CA ASP A 1043 -13.80 -0.06 -27.15
C ASP A 1043 -14.47 0.14 -25.76
N GLU A 1044 -15.79 0.24 -25.73
CA GLU A 1044 -16.64 0.25 -24.54
C GLU A 1044 -16.93 -1.18 -24.04
N LEU A 1045 -17.02 -2.21 -24.90
CA LEU A 1045 -16.99 -3.62 -24.47
C LEU A 1045 -15.61 -4.08 -24.02
N GLU A 1046 -14.52 -3.50 -24.51
CA GLU A 1046 -13.16 -3.75 -24.03
C GLU A 1046 -12.88 -2.96 -22.76
N ARG A 1047 -13.40 -1.73 -22.62
CA ARG A 1047 -13.44 -1.05 -21.31
C ARG A 1047 -14.28 -1.82 -20.31
N ILE A 1048 -15.53 -2.16 -20.63
CA ILE A 1048 -16.40 -2.98 -19.79
C ILE A 1048 -15.80 -4.37 -19.60
N ARG A 1049 -15.01 -4.94 -20.52
CA ARG A 1049 -14.22 -6.16 -20.25
C ARG A 1049 -13.09 -5.89 -19.27
N THR A 1050 -12.31 -4.83 -19.40
CA THR A 1050 -11.24 -4.51 -18.45
C THR A 1050 -11.81 -4.18 -17.06
N GLU A 1051 -12.93 -3.46 -16.99
CA GLU A 1051 -13.70 -3.19 -15.77
C GLU A 1051 -14.44 -4.43 -15.27
N THR A 1052 -14.87 -5.36 -16.13
CA THR A 1052 -15.44 -6.66 -15.72
C THR A 1052 -14.37 -7.67 -15.35
N THR A 1053 -13.13 -7.56 -15.83
CA THR A 1053 -11.98 -8.32 -15.31
C THR A 1053 -11.43 -7.68 -14.04
N HIS A 1054 -11.50 -6.35 -13.89
CA HIS A 1054 -11.22 -5.67 -12.64
C HIS A 1054 -12.27 -6.07 -11.59
N HIS A 1055 -13.55 -5.95 -11.91
CA HIS A 1055 -14.67 -6.41 -11.09
C HIS A 1055 -14.75 -7.93 -10.98
N LEU A 1056 -14.18 -8.75 -11.87
CA LEU A 1056 -14.03 -10.19 -11.65
C LEU A 1056 -12.88 -10.48 -10.70
N ASN A 1057 -11.78 -9.74 -10.76
CA ASN A 1057 -10.67 -9.87 -9.82
C ASN A 1057 -11.06 -9.35 -8.43
N GLU A 1058 -11.82 -8.26 -8.34
CA GLU A 1058 -12.48 -7.78 -7.12
C GLU A 1058 -13.58 -8.74 -6.66
N LYS A 1059 -14.29 -9.42 -7.58
CA LYS A 1059 -15.30 -10.43 -7.23
C LYS A 1059 -14.71 -11.83 -6.99
N THR A 1060 -13.45 -12.09 -7.32
CA THR A 1060 -12.69 -13.23 -6.80
C THR A 1060 -12.14 -12.90 -5.43
N THR A 1061 -11.56 -11.72 -5.19
CA THR A 1061 -11.11 -11.35 -3.83
C THR A 1061 -12.27 -11.14 -2.86
N LEU A 1062 -13.41 -10.57 -3.28
CA LEU A 1062 -14.66 -10.57 -2.51
C LEU A 1062 -15.29 -11.96 -2.39
N ARG A 1063 -15.01 -12.91 -3.31
CA ARG A 1063 -15.41 -14.32 -3.14
C ARG A 1063 -14.50 -15.06 -2.18
N GLU A 1064 -13.20 -14.77 -2.17
CA GLU A 1064 -12.23 -15.31 -1.21
C GLU A 1064 -12.58 -14.82 0.20
N GLN A 1065 -12.93 -13.53 0.35
CA GLN A 1065 -13.48 -12.97 1.58
C GLN A 1065 -14.84 -13.57 1.96
N LEU A 1066 -15.74 -13.82 1.00
CA LEU A 1066 -17.01 -14.53 1.27
C LEU A 1066 -16.82 -16.02 1.57
N THR A 1067 -15.79 -16.69 1.06
CA THR A 1067 -15.45 -18.06 1.47
C THR A 1067 -14.83 -18.09 2.85
N GLN A 1068 -14.03 -17.09 3.24
CA GLN A 1068 -13.55 -16.95 4.61
C GLN A 1068 -14.73 -16.74 5.57
N MET A 1069 -15.65 -15.80 5.29
CA MET A 1069 -16.87 -15.64 6.08
C MET A 1069 -17.80 -16.88 6.05
N ALA A 1070 -17.76 -17.69 4.99
CA ALA A 1070 -18.52 -18.94 4.91
C ALA A 1070 -17.87 -20.05 5.76
N GLU A 1071 -16.55 -20.18 5.81
CA GLU A 1071 -15.85 -21.10 6.70
C GLU A 1071 -16.02 -20.70 8.18
N GLU A 1072 -16.01 -19.40 8.50
CA GLU A 1072 -16.37 -18.88 9.83
C GLU A 1072 -17.82 -19.24 10.22
N LEU A 1073 -18.75 -19.26 9.28
CA LEU A 1073 -20.15 -19.68 9.52
C LEU A 1073 -20.36 -21.21 9.52
N GLU A 1074 -19.55 -21.99 8.81
CA GLU A 1074 -19.72 -23.45 8.77
C GLU A 1074 -19.01 -24.15 9.95
N LEU A 1075 -17.87 -23.64 10.41
CA LEU A 1075 -17.25 -24.12 11.65
C LEU A 1075 -18.14 -23.86 12.88
N ALA A 1076 -18.92 -22.78 12.87
CA ALA A 1076 -19.98 -22.52 13.85
C ALA A 1076 -21.17 -23.53 13.80
N ARG A 1077 -21.16 -24.49 12.87
CA ARG A 1077 -22.16 -25.58 12.77
C ARG A 1077 -21.59 -27.00 12.83
N ARG A 1078 -20.28 -27.19 13.00
CA ARG A 1078 -19.67 -28.54 13.16
C ARG A 1078 -19.68 -29.03 14.62
N SER A 1079 -20.82 -28.89 15.29
CA SER A 1079 -21.04 -29.24 16.71
C SER A 1079 -22.18 -30.25 16.91
N GLY A 1080 -22.07 -31.42 16.28
CA GLY A 1080 -22.78 -32.63 16.69
C GLY A 1080 -23.72 -33.28 15.65
N PRO A 1081 -24.03 -34.58 15.76
CA PRO A 1081 -24.39 -35.41 14.59
C PRO A 1081 -25.60 -36.35 14.84
N ILE A 1082 -25.68 -37.44 14.05
CA ILE A 1082 -26.36 -38.74 14.33
C ILE A 1082 -27.82 -38.89 13.85
N ASN A 1083 -27.99 -39.79 12.86
CA ASN A 1083 -29.13 -40.67 12.50
C ASN A 1083 -30.52 -40.02 12.24
N GLY A 1084 -31.46 -40.61 11.48
CA GLY A 1084 -31.68 -42.02 11.12
C GLY A 1084 -32.69 -42.64 12.10
N GLU A 1085 -33.76 -43.35 11.70
CA GLU A 1085 -34.14 -43.89 10.39
C GLU A 1085 -35.66 -44.27 10.39
N LEU A 1086 -36.18 -44.87 9.31
CA LEU A 1086 -37.37 -45.75 9.20
C LEU A 1086 -38.78 -45.22 8.79
N VAL A 1087 -39.11 -45.49 7.51
CA VAL A 1087 -40.24 -46.34 7.03
C VAL A 1087 -41.66 -45.75 6.77
N ASN A 1088 -41.97 -45.70 5.46
CA ASN A 1088 -43.23 -45.96 4.72
C ASN A 1088 -44.53 -45.14 4.89
N GLY A 1089 -44.88 -44.45 3.80
CA GLY A 1089 -46.25 -44.09 3.39
C GLY A 1089 -46.30 -43.54 1.96
N ASN A 1090 -47.09 -44.11 1.05
CA ASN A 1090 -47.21 -43.65 -0.35
C ASN A 1090 -47.97 -42.32 -0.48
N GLY A 1091 -47.52 -41.37 -1.32
CA GLY A 1091 -48.28 -40.11 -1.51
C GLY A 1091 -47.79 -39.03 -2.49
N ALA A 1092 -47.77 -39.31 -3.80
CA ALA A 1092 -47.90 -38.30 -4.88
C ALA A 1092 -46.73 -37.26 -5.06
N PRO A 1093 -46.84 -36.16 -5.86
CA PRO A 1093 -45.89 -35.88 -6.97
C PRO A 1093 -45.06 -34.57 -6.77
N SER A 1094 -44.18 -34.06 -7.65
CA SER A 1094 -44.11 -34.07 -9.12
C SER A 1094 -42.75 -33.61 -9.68
N LEU A 1095 -42.30 -34.15 -10.82
CA LEU A 1095 -41.08 -33.81 -11.62
C LEU A 1095 -41.14 -34.64 -12.96
N PRO A 1096 -40.19 -34.60 -13.94
CA PRO A 1096 -39.04 -33.72 -14.17
C PRO A 1096 -38.88 -33.19 -15.64
N ASN A 1097 -37.80 -32.43 -15.86
CA ASN A 1097 -36.87 -32.35 -17.01
C ASN A 1097 -37.20 -32.98 -18.40
N GLY A 1098 -36.80 -32.30 -19.48
CA GLY A 1098 -36.78 -32.85 -20.85
C GLY A 1098 -35.88 -32.07 -21.84
N LEU A 1099 -34.56 -32.28 -21.78
CA LEU A 1099 -33.55 -31.73 -22.71
C LEU A 1099 -33.49 -32.54 -24.02
N ILE A 1100 -33.21 -31.88 -25.17
CA ILE A 1100 -32.49 -32.32 -26.41
C ILE A 1100 -33.09 -31.66 -27.69
N ASN A 1101 -32.43 -31.84 -28.84
CA ASN A 1101 -32.17 -30.82 -29.87
C ASN A 1101 -32.58 -31.25 -31.32
N LEU A 1102 -32.54 -30.27 -32.24
CA LEU A 1102 -32.42 -30.38 -33.72
C LEU A 1102 -33.66 -30.62 -34.65
N VAL A 1103 -33.87 -29.60 -35.51
CA VAL A 1103 -34.12 -29.66 -36.99
C VAL A 1103 -35.57 -29.72 -37.56
N SER A 1104 -35.78 -28.93 -38.64
CA SER A 1104 -36.78 -29.06 -39.73
C SER A 1104 -38.06 -28.18 -39.81
N SER A 1105 -37.85 -26.88 -40.09
CA SER A 1105 -38.39 -26.19 -41.29
C SER A 1105 -39.86 -25.69 -41.43
N LYS A 1106 -39.99 -24.60 -42.23
CA LYS A 1106 -41.15 -24.09 -43.00
C LYS A 1106 -42.41 -23.51 -42.28
N LYS A 1107 -42.38 -22.17 -42.11
CA LYS A 1107 -43.37 -21.13 -42.56
C LYS A 1107 -44.71 -21.63 -43.16
N PRO A 1108 -45.87 -20.95 -42.92
CA PRO A 1108 -46.01 -19.51 -43.31
C PRO A 1108 -47.09 -18.59 -42.64
N LYS A 1109 -46.90 -17.25 -42.79
CA LYS A 1109 -47.92 -16.16 -42.95
C LYS A 1109 -48.87 -15.81 -41.74
N ARG A 1110 -49.45 -14.59 -41.57
CA ARG A 1110 -49.19 -13.21 -42.11
C ARG A 1110 -50.15 -12.13 -41.52
N ARG A 1111 -49.61 -11.02 -40.96
CA ARG A 1111 -50.27 -9.70 -40.66
C ARG A 1111 -51.42 -9.74 -39.61
N SER A 1112 -51.91 -8.66 -38.99
CA SER A 1112 -51.72 -7.18 -39.12
C SER A 1112 -51.54 -6.54 -37.70
N ALA A 1113 -51.38 -5.24 -37.43
CA ALA A 1113 -51.33 -4.00 -38.24
C ALA A 1113 -50.09 -3.14 -37.80
N GLY A 1114 -50.05 -1.85 -37.42
CA GLY A 1114 -51.01 -0.71 -37.42
C GLY A 1114 -50.62 0.37 -36.38
N ALA A 1115 -50.38 1.63 -36.77
CA ALA A 1115 -50.02 2.75 -35.89
C ALA A 1115 -50.28 4.13 -36.56
N GLU A 1116 -50.50 5.20 -35.78
CA GLU A 1116 -50.64 6.65 -36.11
C GLU A 1116 -50.98 7.44 -34.80
N PRO A 1117 -51.06 8.79 -34.73
CA PRO A 1117 -50.16 9.84 -35.27
C PRO A 1117 -49.93 11.03 -34.28
N SER A 1118 -49.12 12.04 -34.65
CA SER A 1118 -49.37 13.50 -34.42
C SER A 1118 -48.28 14.39 -35.07
N MET A 1119 -48.49 15.72 -35.17
CA MET A 1119 -47.61 16.69 -35.85
C MET A 1119 -47.19 17.89 -34.98
N MET A 1120 -46.16 18.62 -35.44
CA MET A 1120 -45.99 20.10 -35.32
C MET A 1120 -45.74 20.70 -33.91
N ASP A 1121 -45.04 21.82 -33.72
CA ASP A 1121 -44.19 22.70 -34.56
C ASP A 1121 -43.33 23.60 -33.63
N ARG A 1122 -42.18 24.15 -34.09
CA ARG A 1122 -41.67 25.52 -33.74
C ARG A 1122 -40.25 25.88 -34.21
N PHE A 1123 -40.15 27.09 -34.75
CA PHE A 1123 -39.00 28.01 -34.80
C PHE A 1123 -38.61 28.52 -33.37
N SER A 1124 -37.48 29.18 -33.08
CA SER A 1124 -36.16 29.35 -33.71
C SER A 1124 -35.32 30.27 -32.81
N ALA A 1125 -34.00 30.05 -32.68
CA ALA A 1125 -33.08 31.02 -32.06
C ALA A 1125 -31.68 30.98 -32.70
N ALA A 1126 -31.12 32.16 -33.01
CA ALA A 1126 -29.76 32.33 -33.53
C ALA A 1126 -28.72 32.14 -32.40
N TYR A 1127 -27.43 31.89 -32.62
CA TYR A 1127 -26.48 32.67 -33.45
C TYR A 1127 -25.21 31.84 -33.78
N ASN A 1128 -24.43 32.23 -34.81
CA ASN A 1128 -23.10 31.67 -35.14
C ASN A 1128 -21.99 32.50 -34.43
N PRO A 1129 -20.73 32.03 -34.21
CA PRO A 1129 -19.97 31.28 -35.21
C PRO A 1129 -19.07 30.11 -34.74
N ARG A 1130 -18.96 29.13 -35.66
CA ARG A 1130 -17.77 28.30 -36.01
C ARG A 1130 -16.41 28.92 -35.62
N PRO A 1131 -15.32 28.14 -35.37
CA PRO A 1131 -14.92 26.93 -36.12
C PRO A 1131 -14.15 25.85 -35.25
N VAL A 1132 -13.22 24.90 -35.62
CA VAL A 1132 -12.55 24.35 -36.85
C VAL A 1132 -12.25 22.81 -36.83
N SER A 1133 -10.99 22.39 -36.57
CA SER A 1133 -10.23 21.17 -36.98
C SER A 1133 -8.70 21.50 -36.91
N MET A 1134 -7.77 20.57 -37.12
CA MET A 1134 -6.94 20.37 -38.35
C MET A 1134 -7.05 18.90 -38.85
N ALA A 1135 -6.44 18.32 -39.90
CA ALA A 1135 -5.08 18.27 -40.52
C ALA A 1135 -3.96 17.80 -39.56
N ILE A 1136 -3.21 16.73 -39.83
CA ILE A 1136 -2.34 16.50 -41.01
C ILE A 1136 -2.60 15.14 -41.69
N THR A 1137 -2.26 15.04 -42.99
CA THR A 1137 -2.29 13.82 -43.81
C THR A 1137 -0.90 13.38 -44.28
N ASN A 1138 -0.79 12.12 -44.71
CA ASN A 1138 0.43 11.47 -45.25
C ASN A 1138 1.12 12.23 -46.40
N SER A 1139 2.37 11.85 -46.67
CA SER A 1139 3.21 12.37 -47.75
C SER A 1139 3.52 11.32 -48.83
N ARG A 1140 3.42 11.76 -50.10
CA ARG A 1140 4.17 11.25 -51.29
C ARG A 1140 3.86 9.81 -51.78
N PRO A 1141 4.37 9.37 -52.96
CA PRO A 1141 5.28 10.04 -53.94
C PRO A 1141 4.76 10.14 -55.39
N GLY A 1142 5.53 10.82 -56.28
CA GLY A 1142 5.41 10.64 -57.74
C GLY A 1142 5.93 11.80 -58.63
N ALA A 1143 7.16 11.69 -59.13
CA ALA A 1143 7.82 12.54 -60.17
C ALA A 1143 7.97 14.06 -59.88
N GLY A 1144 8.90 14.81 -60.47
CA GLY A 1144 10.05 14.46 -61.34
C GLY A 1144 10.81 15.72 -61.81
N PHE A 1145 11.97 15.53 -62.48
CA PHE A 1145 12.91 16.55 -63.01
C PHE A 1145 13.86 17.29 -62.04
N VAL A 1146 15.02 17.65 -62.62
CA VAL A 1146 16.33 18.12 -62.12
C VAL A 1146 16.93 18.92 -63.31
N PRO A 1147 17.64 20.08 -63.19
CA PRO A 1147 18.90 20.24 -62.44
C PRO A 1147 19.19 21.62 -61.78
N GLY A 1148 20.31 21.73 -61.04
CA GLY A 1148 20.96 23.04 -60.79
C GLY A 1148 21.93 23.18 -59.59
N VAL A 1149 23.23 22.89 -59.81
CA VAL A 1149 24.43 23.62 -59.30
C VAL A 1149 24.73 23.69 -57.77
N ASP A 1150 25.83 23.02 -57.42
CA ASP A 1150 26.96 23.32 -56.51
C ASP A 1150 26.79 23.91 -55.08
N THR A 1151 27.23 23.13 -54.07
CA THR A 1151 28.32 23.40 -53.07
C THR A 1151 28.19 22.36 -51.92
N ILE A 1152 29.11 21.41 -51.65
CA ILE A 1152 30.56 21.36 -51.32
C ILE A 1152 30.77 21.01 -49.82
N GLU A 1153 31.76 20.14 -49.54
CA GLU A 1153 32.25 19.63 -48.23
C GLU A 1153 31.25 18.78 -47.39
N MET A 1154 31.45 17.45 -47.23
CA MET A 1154 32.45 16.67 -46.46
C MET A 1154 32.14 16.59 -44.94
N GLU A 1155 32.07 15.41 -44.29
CA GLU A 1155 33.11 14.38 -44.04
C GLU A 1155 34.23 14.91 -43.10
N LEU A 1156 34.71 14.21 -42.05
CA LEU A 1156 34.61 12.78 -41.67
C LEU A 1156 34.67 12.53 -40.14
N GLU A 1157 34.32 11.29 -39.80
CA GLU A 1157 34.53 10.43 -38.61
C GLU A 1157 35.56 10.73 -37.47
N THR A 1158 35.10 10.42 -36.24
CA THR A 1158 35.77 9.60 -35.19
C THR A 1158 36.87 10.10 -34.21
N THR A 1159 36.60 9.79 -32.92
CA THR A 1159 37.48 9.22 -31.86
C THR A 1159 38.41 10.05 -30.96
N PHE A 1160 38.32 9.70 -29.65
CA PHE A 1160 39.31 9.72 -28.57
C PHE A 1160 40.38 10.85 -28.49
N ASN A 1161 40.23 11.75 -27.52
CA ASN A 1161 40.80 11.52 -26.18
C ASN A 1161 40.30 12.56 -25.14
N GLY A 1162 40.42 12.22 -23.85
CA GLY A 1162 39.66 12.86 -22.78
C GLY A 1162 40.27 14.10 -22.13
N ARG A 1163 39.38 14.85 -21.47
CA ARG A 1163 39.56 15.43 -20.14
C ARG A 1163 38.23 15.43 -19.41
#